data_AF-A0A940ID38-F1
#
_entry.id   AF-A0A940ID38-F1
#
_cell.length_a   1.000
_cell.length_b   1.000
_cell.length_c   1.000
_cell.angle_alpha   90.00
_cell.angle_beta   90.00
_cell.angle_gamma   90.00
#
_symmetry.space_group_name_H-M   'P 1'
#
loop_
_entity.id
_entity.type
_entity.pdbx_description
1 polymer ?
#
loop_
_entity_poly.entity_id
_entity_poly.type
_entity_poly.pdbx_seq_one_letter_code
_entity_poly.pdbx_strand_id
1 'polypeptide(L)'
;MRRFRCKSILILLVAVIAASVLLTGCGAWGASADESEVTPSALNAPLNDDPPAEVSYVISFVTGTSETIPAIETRVLLQSQIPTPDAKNKPGYTFEGWYLTSDYAGSKIIAGYEFTRNTTLYAKWMANTTIRITTAEELADIAQEPSGNYALGADIDLSQIESWEPIGGFEEGKEFSGTFDGNGYVISGMTIKGLEADEEFNYLPIGLFGKVTGTVRNVTLVDYYIELDGDQSRFYIGGIVGWLSRASMSNCVAIGEFNNPEIDYEGGIWDSLLGSYAEPTTSLYCGGAVGYVQGSTVTKVSAEGKITSQSNEENVYFGGVAGYVGSYDEEGENVSIHEPSSLSNCNSAVTIYGRYAGGLIGYNNGAVSSSFAIGDVSGSLSYPAIAGGLIAYNYNAGSINACYATGHAEARTAGGLVGVNIFDFETAEGGTISNCYASGDVFASEYAGGLVGRAVSDLPYLGRPDFDDTVYDHNSEHTTSATTFFMIENCLAYGSVEANASTTVFKDYEGNEYTANVFYAVFAGNFIGQAYELYIRNCIGFGNVDAISHRSASDAAVGDETYTHNVAYGDNFVGHSTALTSSADYMRVYVAPGVTVTRNGTAYDTSAGYNSVDEISYNYLNNASFYTTSLGFSTDYWNLNNLNVQAGVYPTLKLS
;
A
#
# COMPACT_ATOMS: atom_id res chain seq x y z
N MET A 1 42.79 -26.54 16.83
CA MET A 1 42.77 -25.91 18.18
C MET A 1 41.63 -24.88 18.16
N ARG A 2 40.62 -24.92 19.06
CA ARG A 2 40.55 -24.28 20.41
C ARG A 2 40.97 -22.80 20.38
N ARG A 3 40.24 -21.77 20.86
CA ARG A 3 38.92 -21.54 21.56
C ARG A 3 38.59 -20.02 21.35
N PHE A 4 37.45 -19.37 21.67
CA PHE A 4 36.04 -19.60 22.12
C PHE A 4 35.24 -18.31 21.74
N ARG A 5 33.92 -18.28 21.46
CA ARG A 5 32.71 -18.42 22.32
C ARG A 5 32.52 -17.42 23.49
N CYS A 6 31.62 -16.45 23.28
CA CYS A 6 30.62 -15.79 24.17
C CYS A 6 29.77 -14.90 23.21
N LYS A 7 28.43 -14.81 23.16
CA LYS A 7 27.28 -15.15 24.04
C LYS A 7 27.29 -14.51 25.44
N SER A 8 26.59 -13.37 25.56
CA SER A 8 25.35 -13.15 26.35
C SER A 8 24.81 -11.72 26.05
N ILE A 9 23.53 -11.36 25.93
CA ILE A 9 22.21 -11.79 26.47
C ILE A 9 21.65 -10.86 27.59
N LEU A 10 20.59 -10.12 27.22
CA LEU A 10 19.38 -9.70 27.98
C LEU A 10 19.26 -8.37 28.78
N ILE A 11 18.00 -7.88 28.73
CA ILE A 11 17.22 -7.01 29.64
C ILE A 11 17.30 -5.46 29.52
N LEU A 12 16.10 -4.90 29.27
CA LEU A 12 15.67 -3.50 29.40
C LEU A 12 15.82 -2.96 30.84
N LEU A 13 15.95 -1.63 30.99
CA LEU A 13 14.90 -0.89 31.69
C LEU A 13 14.86 0.60 31.31
N VAL A 14 13.65 1.16 31.25
CA VAL A 14 13.40 2.61 31.13
C VAL A 14 13.42 3.24 32.52
N ALA A 15 14.04 4.41 32.67
CA ALA A 15 13.87 5.28 33.83
C ALA A 15 14.12 6.76 33.47
N VAL A 16 13.05 7.54 33.31
CA VAL A 16 13.10 9.01 33.23
C VAL A 16 12.65 9.59 34.56
N ILE A 17 13.57 10.19 35.32
CA ILE A 17 13.26 11.17 36.37
C ILE A 17 14.27 12.30 36.29
N ALA A 18 13.79 13.54 36.21
CA ALA A 18 14.63 14.74 36.29
C ALA A 18 14.63 15.31 37.72
N ALA A 19 15.78 15.79 38.19
CA ALA A 19 15.89 16.63 39.38
C ALA A 19 17.09 17.58 39.26
N SER A 20 16.84 18.90 39.37
CA SER A 20 17.85 19.95 39.18
C SER A 20 18.58 20.29 40.48
N VAL A 21 19.90 20.56 40.43
CA VAL A 21 20.62 21.21 41.53
C VAL A 21 21.75 22.11 41.01
N LEU A 22 22.01 23.20 41.75
CA LEU A 22 23.11 24.18 41.64
C LEU A 22 23.04 25.13 40.42
N LEU A 23 22.75 26.43 40.58
CA LEU A 23 23.49 27.49 41.31
C LEU A 23 24.89 27.81 40.75
N THR A 24 24.93 28.78 39.84
CA THR A 24 25.94 29.85 39.84
C THR A 24 25.22 31.19 39.65
N GLY A 25 25.69 32.25 40.30
CA GLY A 25 25.03 33.56 40.26
C GLY A 25 25.98 34.73 40.43
N CYS A 26 25.74 35.78 39.65
CA CYS A 26 26.28 37.14 39.76
C CYS A 26 25.45 38.02 38.79
N GLY A 27 25.02 39.25 39.04
CA GLY A 27 25.15 40.10 40.23
C GLY A 27 25.25 41.58 39.83
N ALA A 28 24.44 42.47 40.41
CA ALA A 28 24.50 43.96 40.34
C ALA A 28 24.33 44.61 38.93
N TRP A 29 23.67 45.75 38.69
CA TRP A 29 22.82 46.75 39.41
C TRP A 29 21.88 47.36 38.32
N GLY A 30 20.86 48.21 38.53
CA GLY A 30 20.24 48.83 39.72
C GLY A 30 19.49 50.13 39.33
N ALA A 31 18.51 50.56 40.14
CA ALA A 31 17.61 51.72 39.94
C ALA A 31 16.59 51.60 38.76
N SER A 32 15.42 52.25 38.78
CA SER A 32 14.80 53.13 39.80
C SER A 32 13.31 52.79 39.98
N ALA A 33 12.74 53.11 41.14
CA ALA A 33 11.32 52.89 41.45
C ALA A 33 10.39 53.96 40.85
N ASP A 34 9.11 53.61 40.76
CA ASP A 34 8.03 54.51 41.20
C ASP A 34 6.98 53.65 41.94
N GLU A 35 6.59 54.07 43.14
CA GLU A 35 5.61 53.37 44.00
C GLU A 35 4.42 54.29 44.25
N SER A 36 3.22 53.85 43.88
CA SER A 36 1.97 54.47 44.31
C SER A 36 1.19 53.51 45.19
N GLU A 37 1.26 53.69 46.50
CA GLU A 37 0.54 52.87 47.48
C GLU A 37 -0.98 52.97 47.29
N VAL A 38 -1.66 51.81 47.29
CA VAL A 38 -3.08 51.72 47.64
C VAL A 38 -3.25 50.61 48.68
N THR A 39 -3.94 50.95 49.77
CA THR A 39 -3.98 50.15 51.01
C THR A 39 -4.66 48.79 50.85
N PRO A 40 -4.10 47.69 51.40
CA PRO A 40 -4.76 46.39 51.41
C PRO A 40 -5.94 46.38 52.40
N SER A 41 -7.17 46.20 51.91
CA SER A 41 -8.37 46.15 52.77
C SER A 41 -9.52 45.29 52.22
N ALA A 42 -9.22 44.26 51.42
CA ALA A 42 -10.12 43.11 51.20
C ALA A 42 -9.36 41.91 50.59
N LEU A 43 -9.22 40.83 51.36
CA LEU A 43 -9.44 39.41 50.99
C LEU A 43 -8.77 38.48 52.04
N ASN A 44 -9.49 38.18 53.13
CA ASN A 44 -9.31 36.90 53.81
C ASN A 44 -10.22 35.88 53.11
N ALA A 45 -9.84 35.48 51.90
CA ALA A 45 -10.27 34.22 51.32
C ALA A 45 -9.24 33.16 51.69
N PRO A 46 -9.62 31.94 52.10
CA PRO A 46 -8.65 30.87 52.31
C PRO A 46 -7.97 30.55 50.98
N LEU A 47 -6.64 30.41 51.01
CA LEU A 47 -5.91 29.80 49.90
C LEU A 47 -6.39 28.35 49.79
N ASN A 48 -7.01 28.04 48.67
CA ASN A 48 -7.59 26.73 48.42
C ASN A 48 -6.52 25.85 47.78
N ASP A 49 -5.60 25.35 48.62
CA ASP A 49 -4.58 24.36 48.27
C ASP A 49 -5.20 22.96 47.99
N ASP A 50 -6.26 22.92 47.18
CA ASP A 50 -6.69 21.68 46.55
C ASP A 50 -5.59 21.23 45.58
N PRO A 51 -5.18 19.95 45.63
CA PRO A 51 -4.25 19.42 44.64
C PRO A 51 -4.87 19.53 43.23
N PRO A 52 -4.05 19.66 42.17
CA PRO A 52 -4.55 19.66 40.80
C PRO A 52 -5.39 18.41 40.57
N ALA A 53 -6.67 18.61 40.21
CA ALA A 53 -7.66 17.54 40.17
C ALA A 53 -7.16 16.32 39.39
N GLU A 54 -7.23 15.14 40.00
CA GLU A 54 -6.82 13.90 39.34
C GLU A 54 -7.68 13.68 38.09
N VAL A 55 -7.04 13.72 36.92
CA VAL A 55 -7.72 13.58 35.63
C VAL A 55 -8.17 12.14 35.45
N SER A 56 -9.41 11.85 35.85
CA SER A 56 -10.12 10.60 35.59
C SER A 56 -10.86 10.64 34.25
N TYR A 57 -11.24 9.46 33.75
CA TYR A 57 -12.06 9.30 32.56
C TYR A 57 -13.21 8.34 32.83
N VAL A 58 -14.36 8.58 32.19
CA VAL A 58 -15.54 7.71 32.28
C VAL A 58 -15.32 6.49 31.39
N ILE A 59 -15.23 5.31 32.01
CA ILE A 59 -15.03 4.02 31.34
C ILE A 59 -16.34 3.24 31.37
N SER A 60 -16.93 3.03 30.19
CA SER A 60 -18.22 2.34 30.00
C SER A 60 -18.04 0.90 29.52
N PHE A 61 -18.97 0.01 29.85
CA PHE A 61 -18.85 -1.43 29.56
C PHE A 61 -20.03 -1.94 28.72
N VAL A 62 -19.74 -2.46 27.53
CA VAL A 62 -20.71 -3.09 26.62
C VAL A 62 -20.54 -4.61 26.69
N THR A 63 -21.45 -5.27 27.40
CA THR A 63 -21.42 -6.72 27.70
C THR A 63 -21.75 -7.62 26.53
N GLY A 64 -22.40 -7.12 25.48
CA GLY A 64 -22.95 -7.95 24.40
C GLY A 64 -24.06 -8.91 24.86
N THR A 65 -24.75 -8.54 25.95
CA THR A 65 -25.90 -9.25 26.55
C THR A 65 -26.92 -8.22 27.07
N SER A 66 -27.97 -8.66 27.78
CA SER A 66 -28.89 -7.78 28.53
C SER A 66 -28.32 -7.26 29.86
N GLU A 67 -27.11 -7.68 30.24
CA GLU A 67 -26.45 -7.26 31.48
C GLU A 67 -25.91 -5.84 31.35
N THR A 68 -26.22 -4.99 32.33
CA THR A 68 -25.68 -3.62 32.42
C THR A 68 -24.68 -3.56 33.57
N ILE A 69 -23.45 -3.14 33.23
CA ILE A 69 -22.36 -2.95 34.20
C ILE A 69 -22.18 -1.44 34.38
N PRO A 70 -22.18 -0.91 35.62
CA PRO A 70 -21.96 0.52 35.86
C PRO A 70 -20.64 1.01 35.26
N ALA A 71 -20.66 2.19 34.66
CA ALA A 71 -19.43 2.88 34.28
C ALA A 71 -18.60 3.23 35.53
N ILE A 72 -17.28 3.24 35.39
CA ILE A 72 -16.33 3.66 36.43
C ILE A 72 -15.62 4.92 35.99
N GLU A 73 -15.22 5.75 36.96
CA GLU A 73 -14.27 6.85 36.71
C GLU A 73 -12.89 6.42 37.18
N THR A 74 -11.93 6.34 36.26
CA THR A 74 -10.52 6.08 36.58
C THR A 74 -9.61 6.63 35.49
N ARG A 75 -8.34 6.87 35.82
CA ARG A 75 -7.28 7.06 34.83
C ARG A 75 -6.57 5.75 34.48
N VAL A 76 -6.40 4.86 35.46
CA VAL A 76 -5.65 3.61 35.32
C VAL A 76 -6.52 2.44 35.76
N LEU A 77 -6.65 1.41 34.92
CA LEU A 77 -7.53 0.29 35.22
C LEU A 77 -6.88 -0.66 36.24
N LEU A 78 -7.39 -0.70 37.47
CA LEU A 78 -6.92 -1.63 38.50
C LEU A 78 -7.54 -3.02 38.32
N GLN A 79 -6.82 -4.09 38.70
CA GLN A 79 -7.32 -5.47 38.57
C GLN A 79 -8.66 -5.72 39.29
N SER A 80 -8.93 -5.01 40.39
CA SER A 80 -10.19 -5.07 41.13
C SER A 80 -11.33 -4.23 40.51
N GLN A 81 -11.03 -3.40 39.50
CA GLN A 81 -12.00 -2.62 38.74
C GLN A 81 -12.42 -3.29 37.43
N ILE A 82 -11.72 -4.36 36.99
CA ILE A 82 -12.08 -5.11 35.77
C ILE A 82 -13.30 -5.99 36.10
N PRO A 83 -14.49 -5.71 35.54
CA PRO A 83 -15.67 -6.49 35.84
C PRO A 83 -15.68 -7.78 35.01
N THR A 84 -16.34 -8.83 35.50
CA THR A 84 -16.59 -10.07 34.76
C THR A 84 -18.10 -10.23 34.59
N PRO A 85 -18.65 -10.17 33.37
CA PRO A 85 -20.07 -10.40 33.13
C PRO A 85 -20.51 -11.80 33.58
N ASP A 86 -21.76 -11.97 34.01
CA ASP A 86 -22.29 -13.28 34.37
C ASP A 86 -22.57 -14.12 33.10
N ALA A 87 -21.81 -15.20 32.92
CA ALA A 87 -21.94 -16.11 31.78
C ALA A 87 -23.36 -16.70 31.60
N LYS A 88 -24.22 -16.67 32.63
CA LYS A 88 -25.66 -17.01 32.48
C LYS A 88 -26.39 -16.09 31.49
N ASN A 89 -25.90 -14.87 31.28
CA ASN A 89 -26.45 -13.91 30.32
C ASN A 89 -25.99 -14.18 28.87
N LYS A 90 -25.08 -15.15 28.65
CA LYS A 90 -24.68 -15.65 27.33
C LYS A 90 -24.44 -17.18 27.32
N PRO A 91 -25.49 -18.02 27.52
CA PRO A 91 -25.33 -19.47 27.60
C PRO A 91 -24.66 -20.07 26.36
N GLY A 92 -23.73 -21.00 26.57
CA GLY A 92 -22.93 -21.62 25.50
C GLY A 92 -21.66 -20.85 25.12
N TYR A 93 -21.36 -19.74 25.79
CA TYR A 93 -20.15 -18.94 25.57
C TYR A 93 -19.32 -18.77 26.85
N THR A 94 -18.02 -18.52 26.67
CA THR A 94 -17.06 -18.14 27.70
C THR A 94 -16.62 -16.69 27.49
N PHE A 95 -16.43 -15.95 28.57
CA PHE A 95 -15.98 -14.56 28.53
C PHE A 95 -14.45 -14.48 28.42
N GLU A 96 -13.93 -13.88 27.35
CA GLU A 96 -12.49 -13.82 27.07
C GLU A 96 -11.81 -12.58 27.67
N GLY A 97 -12.53 -11.45 27.79
CA GLY A 97 -11.98 -10.19 28.28
C GLY A 97 -12.60 -8.95 27.65
N TRP A 98 -12.00 -7.80 27.94
CA TRP A 98 -12.42 -6.49 27.44
C TRP A 98 -11.49 -5.98 26.34
N TYR A 99 -12.04 -5.35 25.32
CA TYR A 99 -11.32 -4.76 24.17
C TYR A 99 -11.81 -3.32 23.93
N LEU A 100 -10.99 -2.49 23.26
CA LEU A 100 -11.30 -1.09 22.98
C LEU A 100 -12.36 -0.91 21.88
N THR A 101 -12.56 -1.93 21.04
CA THR A 101 -13.40 -1.89 19.84
C THR A 101 -14.34 -3.10 19.79
N SER A 102 -15.47 -2.95 19.11
CA SER A 102 -16.50 -4.00 18.99
C SER A 102 -16.17 -5.12 18.00
N ASP A 103 -15.14 -4.94 17.17
CA ASP A 103 -14.54 -5.99 16.33
C ASP A 103 -13.46 -6.81 17.09
N TYR A 104 -13.15 -6.42 18.33
CA TYR A 104 -12.11 -7.00 19.19
C TYR A 104 -10.69 -6.93 18.59
N ALA A 105 -10.43 -5.93 17.76
CA ALA A 105 -9.09 -5.62 17.26
C ALA A 105 -8.15 -5.13 18.38
N GLY A 106 -6.84 -5.27 18.14
CA GLY A 106 -5.81 -4.95 19.11
C GLY A 106 -5.75 -5.88 20.33
N SER A 107 -4.97 -5.49 21.34
CA SER A 107 -4.73 -6.31 22.53
C SER A 107 -5.90 -6.28 23.53
N LYS A 108 -6.11 -7.42 24.21
CA LYS A 108 -6.99 -7.53 25.38
C LYS A 108 -6.57 -6.54 26.48
N ILE A 109 -7.53 -5.81 27.03
CA ILE A 109 -7.33 -4.89 28.15
C ILE A 109 -7.02 -5.68 29.44
N ILE A 110 -5.95 -5.25 30.10
CA ILE A 110 -5.42 -5.81 31.36
C ILE A 110 -5.28 -4.72 32.43
N ALA A 111 -4.98 -5.15 33.66
CA ALA A 111 -4.70 -4.22 34.75
C ALA A 111 -3.42 -3.40 34.47
N GLY A 112 -3.46 -2.11 34.81
CA GLY A 112 -2.40 -1.14 34.52
C GLY A 112 -2.60 -0.33 33.24
N TYR A 113 -3.65 -0.60 32.44
CA TYR A 113 -3.97 0.20 31.26
C TYR A 113 -4.32 1.66 31.64
N GLU A 114 -3.62 2.65 31.06
CA GLU A 114 -3.94 4.07 31.22
C GLU A 114 -4.90 4.56 30.13
N PHE A 115 -5.97 5.23 30.53
CA PHE A 115 -6.87 5.95 29.63
C PHE A 115 -6.44 7.41 29.48
N THR A 116 -6.69 7.96 28.29
CA THR A 116 -6.43 9.37 27.93
C THR A 116 -7.70 10.15 27.54
N ARG A 117 -8.84 9.46 27.53
CA ARG A 117 -10.18 9.97 27.19
C ARG A 117 -11.24 9.01 27.73
N ASN A 118 -12.48 9.50 27.84
CA ASN A 118 -13.65 8.64 28.08
C ASN A 118 -13.69 7.52 27.03
N THR A 119 -13.87 6.29 27.47
CA THR A 119 -13.63 5.08 26.65
C THR A 119 -14.74 4.06 26.89
N THR A 120 -15.17 3.37 25.83
CA THR A 120 -16.09 2.23 25.92
C THR A 120 -15.30 0.95 25.71
N LEU A 121 -15.49 -0.02 26.60
CA LEU A 121 -14.91 -1.35 26.51
C LEU A 121 -15.96 -2.38 26.10
N TYR A 122 -15.58 -3.30 25.22
CA TYR A 122 -16.45 -4.31 24.62
C TYR A 122 -16.05 -5.71 25.10
N ALA A 123 -17.02 -6.50 25.54
CA ALA A 123 -16.81 -7.85 26.05
C ALA A 123 -16.62 -8.84 24.88
N LYS A 124 -15.42 -9.42 24.74
CA LYS A 124 -15.21 -10.55 23.82
C LYS A 124 -15.72 -11.82 24.46
N TRP A 125 -16.47 -12.60 23.68
CA TRP A 125 -17.00 -13.90 24.06
C TRP A 125 -16.61 -14.94 23.01
N MET A 126 -16.21 -16.13 23.45
CA MET A 126 -15.90 -17.27 22.59
C MET A 126 -16.96 -18.36 22.77
N ALA A 127 -17.34 -19.06 21.70
CA ALA A 127 -18.26 -20.18 21.80
C ALA A 127 -17.58 -21.36 22.51
N ASN A 128 -18.30 -22.09 23.35
CA ASN A 128 -17.76 -23.26 24.06
C ASN A 128 -17.49 -24.47 23.13
N THR A 129 -17.81 -24.34 21.83
CA THR A 129 -17.48 -25.27 20.76
C THR A 129 -16.22 -24.87 19.97
N THR A 130 -15.58 -23.74 20.30
CA THR A 130 -14.31 -23.33 19.68
C THR A 130 -13.17 -24.16 20.29
N ILE A 131 -12.45 -24.87 19.43
CA ILE A 131 -11.27 -25.67 19.79
C ILE A 131 -10.11 -24.72 20.12
N ARG A 132 -9.37 -25.04 21.17
CA ARG A 132 -8.20 -24.28 21.61
C ARG A 132 -6.91 -24.93 21.12
N ILE A 133 -6.06 -24.11 20.54
CA ILE A 133 -4.74 -24.49 20.04
C ILE A 133 -3.68 -23.90 20.97
N THR A 134 -2.83 -24.75 21.52
CA THR A 134 -1.80 -24.40 22.53
C THR A 134 -0.42 -24.98 22.24
N THR A 135 -0.30 -25.85 21.22
CA THR A 135 0.97 -26.38 20.73
C THR A 135 1.07 -26.32 19.20
N ALA A 136 2.27 -26.57 18.66
CA ALA A 136 2.52 -26.62 17.22
C ALA A 136 1.85 -27.83 16.55
N GLU A 137 1.79 -28.95 17.26
CA GLU A 137 1.13 -30.18 16.83
C GLU A 137 -0.40 -29.98 16.74
N GLU A 138 -1.02 -29.38 17.75
CA GLU A 138 -2.45 -29.02 17.71
C GLU A 138 -2.78 -28.06 16.55
N LEU A 139 -1.84 -27.18 16.17
CA LEU A 139 -2.01 -26.27 15.03
C LEU A 139 -1.95 -27.01 13.69
N ALA A 140 -1.03 -27.97 13.53
CA ALA A 140 -0.93 -28.79 12.32
C ALA A 140 -2.13 -29.75 12.17
N ASP A 141 -2.64 -30.31 13.27
CA ASP A 141 -3.81 -31.20 13.29
C ASP A 141 -5.09 -30.54 12.73
N ILE A 142 -5.17 -29.21 12.62
CA ILE A 142 -6.28 -28.50 11.95
C ILE A 142 -6.49 -28.99 10.51
N ALA A 143 -5.43 -29.43 9.82
CA ALA A 143 -5.53 -29.99 8.47
C ALA A 143 -6.40 -31.26 8.38
N GLN A 144 -6.67 -31.93 9.52
CA GLN A 144 -7.56 -33.10 9.59
C GLN A 144 -9.04 -32.72 9.73
N GLU A 145 -9.37 -31.55 10.30
CA GLU A 145 -10.73 -31.01 10.46
C GLU A 145 -10.85 -29.54 10.00
N PRO A 146 -10.56 -29.22 8.71
CA PRO A 146 -10.35 -27.85 8.23
C PRO A 146 -11.62 -26.96 8.17
N SER A 147 -12.80 -27.49 8.54
CA SER A 147 -14.06 -26.75 8.68
C SER A 147 -14.39 -26.35 10.13
N GLY A 148 -13.52 -26.67 11.09
CA GLY A 148 -13.70 -26.39 12.51
C GLY A 148 -13.65 -24.90 12.90
N ASN A 149 -13.93 -24.62 14.17
CA ASN A 149 -13.80 -23.28 14.75
C ASN A 149 -12.65 -23.30 15.76
N TYR A 150 -11.59 -22.56 15.49
CA TYR A 150 -10.32 -22.61 16.19
C TYR A 150 -9.94 -21.24 16.77
N ALA A 151 -9.32 -21.25 17.94
CA ALA A 151 -8.68 -20.07 18.49
C ALA A 151 -7.40 -20.41 19.26
N LEU A 152 -6.39 -19.57 19.16
CA LEU A 152 -5.18 -19.72 19.97
C LEU A 152 -5.51 -19.55 21.47
N GLY A 153 -4.86 -20.39 22.28
CA GLY A 153 -4.86 -20.35 23.74
C GLY A 153 -3.49 -20.05 24.35
N ALA A 154 -2.43 -20.08 23.54
CA ALA A 154 -1.05 -19.70 23.88
C ALA A 154 -0.32 -19.22 22.62
N ASP A 155 0.86 -18.62 22.78
CA ASP A 155 1.80 -18.35 21.68
C ASP A 155 2.40 -19.67 21.18
N ILE A 156 2.62 -19.79 19.87
CA ILE A 156 3.10 -21.01 19.19
C ILE A 156 4.49 -20.77 18.57
N ASP A 157 5.44 -21.64 18.88
CA ASP A 157 6.79 -21.67 18.30
C ASP A 157 6.89 -22.85 17.31
N LEU A 158 7.06 -22.52 16.01
CA LEU A 158 7.18 -23.48 14.92
C LEU A 158 8.64 -23.79 14.56
N SER A 159 9.63 -23.18 15.23
CA SER A 159 11.07 -23.36 14.94
C SER A 159 11.61 -24.78 15.16
N GLN A 160 10.79 -25.69 15.71
CA GLN A 160 11.09 -27.10 15.88
C GLN A 160 10.62 -27.97 14.70
N ILE A 161 9.90 -27.38 13.74
CA ILE A 161 9.44 -28.01 12.49
C ILE A 161 10.41 -27.58 11.38
N GLU A 162 10.96 -28.55 10.64
CA GLU A 162 12.04 -28.30 9.65
C GLU A 162 11.53 -27.64 8.35
N SER A 163 10.33 -28.03 7.89
CA SER A 163 9.56 -27.36 6.85
C SER A 163 8.07 -27.52 7.20
N TRP A 164 7.28 -26.44 7.13
CA TRP A 164 5.87 -26.41 7.51
C TRP A 164 4.96 -26.81 6.35
N GLU A 165 4.04 -27.73 6.60
CA GLU A 165 2.98 -28.13 5.66
C GLU A 165 1.79 -27.16 5.80
N PRO A 166 1.40 -26.41 4.75
CA PRO A 166 0.33 -25.41 4.84
C PRO A 166 -1.03 -25.98 5.23
N ILE A 167 -1.74 -25.34 6.15
CA ILE A 167 -3.10 -25.75 6.55
C ILE A 167 -4.07 -25.43 5.40
N GLY A 168 -4.59 -26.49 4.77
CA GLY A 168 -5.62 -26.41 3.74
C GLY A 168 -5.06 -26.46 2.32
N GLY A 169 -5.36 -27.53 1.59
CA GLY A 169 -4.81 -27.80 0.26
C GLY A 169 -5.61 -27.18 -0.90
N PHE A 170 -5.08 -27.26 -2.12
CA PHE A 170 -5.78 -26.81 -3.33
C PHE A 170 -6.98 -27.69 -3.72
N GLU A 171 -6.86 -29.01 -3.51
CA GLU A 171 -7.90 -30.03 -3.80
C GLU A 171 -9.28 -29.68 -3.22
N GLU A 172 -10.34 -30.04 -3.95
CA GLU A 172 -11.73 -29.82 -3.51
C GLU A 172 -12.02 -30.53 -2.18
N GLY A 173 -12.44 -29.75 -1.18
CA GLY A 173 -12.75 -30.25 0.17
C GLY A 173 -11.53 -30.39 1.08
N LYS A 174 -10.35 -29.93 0.65
CA LYS A 174 -9.16 -29.76 1.50
C LYS A 174 -8.98 -28.33 2.00
N GLU A 175 -9.75 -27.36 1.51
CA GLU A 175 -9.58 -25.95 1.89
C GLU A 175 -9.91 -25.69 3.36
N PHE A 176 -9.20 -24.73 3.97
CA PHE A 176 -9.59 -24.20 5.28
C PHE A 176 -10.86 -23.36 5.16
N SER A 177 -12.00 -24.00 5.38
CA SER A 177 -13.37 -23.46 5.33
C SER A 177 -13.88 -23.01 6.71
N GLY A 178 -13.12 -23.29 7.77
CA GLY A 178 -13.44 -22.97 9.15
C GLY A 178 -13.24 -21.50 9.55
N THR A 179 -13.17 -21.25 10.85
CA THR A 179 -12.77 -19.95 11.41
C THR A 179 -11.54 -20.11 12.29
N PHE A 180 -10.52 -19.29 12.05
CA PHE A 180 -9.31 -19.21 12.88
C PHE A 180 -9.19 -17.82 13.52
N ASP A 181 -9.17 -17.77 14.86
CA ASP A 181 -8.96 -16.56 15.66
C ASP A 181 -7.60 -16.64 16.37
N GLY A 182 -6.60 -15.91 15.87
CA GLY A 182 -5.30 -15.80 16.55
C GLY A 182 -5.39 -15.20 17.96
N ASN A 183 -6.53 -14.61 18.32
CA ASN A 183 -6.96 -14.28 19.68
C ASN A 183 -6.01 -13.36 20.49
N GLY A 184 -5.06 -12.70 19.83
CA GLY A 184 -4.03 -11.87 20.46
C GLY A 184 -2.77 -12.62 20.91
N TYR A 185 -2.59 -13.86 20.47
CA TYR A 185 -1.36 -14.64 20.59
C TYR A 185 -0.54 -14.61 19.29
N VAL A 186 0.74 -14.95 19.40
CA VAL A 186 1.73 -14.93 18.32
C VAL A 186 2.03 -16.36 17.83
N ILE A 187 2.19 -16.53 16.52
CA ILE A 187 2.82 -17.69 15.89
C ILE A 187 4.20 -17.23 15.41
N SER A 188 5.25 -18.02 15.64
CA SER A 188 6.64 -17.60 15.39
C SER A 188 7.51 -18.70 14.77
N GLY A 189 8.51 -18.31 13.98
CA GLY A 189 9.58 -19.20 13.52
C GLY A 189 9.18 -20.21 12.43
N MET A 190 8.12 -19.94 11.69
CA MET A 190 7.65 -20.81 10.60
C MET A 190 8.67 -20.85 9.45
N THR A 191 9.16 -22.03 9.08
CA THR A 191 10.05 -22.22 7.92
C THR A 191 9.34 -23.05 6.85
N ILE A 192 9.41 -22.64 5.58
CA ILE A 192 9.00 -23.45 4.43
C ILE A 192 10.16 -23.46 3.41
N LYS A 193 10.60 -24.66 3.05
CA LYS A 193 11.75 -24.96 2.17
C LYS A 193 11.49 -26.26 1.39
N GLY A 194 12.24 -26.47 0.30
CA GLY A 194 12.19 -27.71 -0.46
C GLY A 194 10.90 -27.89 -1.26
N LEU A 195 10.41 -26.79 -1.85
CA LEU A 195 9.27 -26.80 -2.77
C LEU A 195 9.70 -27.37 -4.12
N GLU A 196 9.78 -28.70 -4.21
CA GLU A 196 10.09 -29.42 -5.46
C GLU A 196 8.91 -29.34 -6.46
N ALA A 197 9.25 -29.35 -7.76
CA ALA A 197 8.29 -29.27 -8.85
C ALA A 197 7.43 -30.53 -8.99
N ASP A 198 6.17 -30.36 -9.40
CA ASP A 198 5.28 -31.45 -9.82
C ASP A 198 5.05 -31.40 -11.33
N GLU A 199 5.09 -32.56 -12.01
CA GLU A 199 5.01 -32.65 -13.48
C GLU A 199 3.62 -32.25 -14.05
N GLU A 200 2.61 -32.07 -13.18
CA GLU A 200 1.22 -31.79 -13.55
C GLU A 200 0.84 -30.28 -13.53
N PHE A 201 1.82 -29.37 -13.47
CA PHE A 201 1.63 -27.89 -13.44
C PHE A 201 0.78 -27.39 -12.26
N ASN A 202 0.92 -28.04 -11.09
CA ASN A 202 0.00 -27.88 -9.97
C ASN A 202 -0.02 -26.47 -9.36
N TYR A 203 -1.17 -26.14 -8.78
CA TYR A 203 -1.40 -24.93 -8.00
C TYR A 203 -0.91 -25.12 -6.57
N LEU A 204 0.09 -24.35 -6.17
CA LEU A 204 0.78 -24.48 -4.89
C LEU A 204 0.52 -23.23 -4.02
N PRO A 205 -0.57 -23.21 -3.23
CA PRO A 205 -0.81 -22.18 -2.24
C PRO A 205 0.03 -22.42 -0.99
N ILE A 206 1.00 -21.55 -0.74
CA ILE A 206 2.01 -21.67 0.32
C ILE A 206 1.82 -20.58 1.39
N GLY A 207 1.88 -20.99 2.66
CA GLY A 207 1.78 -20.10 3.82
C GLY A 207 1.55 -20.89 5.11
N LEU A 208 1.23 -20.20 6.20
CA LEU A 208 0.67 -20.86 7.40
C LEU A 208 -0.58 -21.67 7.03
N PHE A 209 -1.48 -21.05 6.25
CA PHE A 209 -2.57 -21.69 5.52
C PHE A 209 -2.24 -21.71 4.02
N GLY A 210 -2.65 -22.79 3.33
CA GLY A 210 -2.60 -22.84 1.88
C GLY A 210 -3.82 -22.13 1.29
N LYS A 211 -4.87 -22.88 0.97
CA LYS A 211 -6.13 -22.36 0.42
C LYS A 211 -7.18 -22.18 1.52
N VAL A 212 -7.70 -20.96 1.64
CA VAL A 212 -8.71 -20.55 2.64
C VAL A 212 -10.00 -20.15 1.95
N THR A 213 -11.09 -20.80 2.33
CA THR A 213 -12.49 -20.46 1.95
C THR A 213 -13.34 -19.99 3.12
N GLY A 214 -12.77 -19.95 4.34
CA GLY A 214 -13.43 -19.56 5.57
C GLY A 214 -13.08 -18.15 6.06
N THR A 215 -12.66 -18.05 7.33
CA THR A 215 -12.30 -16.77 7.98
C THR A 215 -11.01 -16.89 8.79
N VAL A 216 -10.04 -16.03 8.52
CA VAL A 216 -8.77 -15.94 9.27
C VAL A 216 -8.66 -14.54 9.89
N ARG A 217 -8.50 -14.44 11.21
CA ARG A 217 -8.45 -13.13 11.87
C ARG A 217 -7.61 -13.10 13.14
N ASN A 218 -7.15 -11.91 13.53
CA ASN A 218 -6.34 -11.67 14.73
C ASN A 218 -5.01 -12.47 14.75
N VAL A 219 -4.49 -12.87 13.60
CA VAL A 219 -3.27 -13.67 13.48
C VAL A 219 -2.05 -12.75 13.46
N THR A 220 -1.12 -12.97 14.39
CA THR A 220 0.21 -12.35 14.39
C THR A 220 1.23 -13.43 14.09
N LEU A 221 1.76 -13.46 12.88
CA LEU A 221 2.83 -14.36 12.45
C LEU A 221 4.14 -13.57 12.35
N VAL A 222 5.18 -14.01 13.05
CA VAL A 222 6.50 -13.36 13.08
C VAL A 222 7.64 -14.33 12.80
N ASP A 223 8.78 -13.79 12.40
CA ASP A 223 10.00 -14.54 12.09
C ASP A 223 9.75 -15.73 11.12
N TYR A 224 8.85 -15.54 10.13
CA TYR A 224 8.66 -16.56 9.09
C TYR A 224 9.76 -16.50 8.03
N TYR A 225 10.09 -17.64 7.43
CA TYR A 225 11.02 -17.76 6.31
C TYR A 225 10.45 -18.72 5.25
N ILE A 226 10.25 -18.22 4.04
CA ILE A 226 9.80 -19.03 2.90
C ILE A 226 10.86 -18.94 1.80
N GLU A 227 11.34 -20.09 1.33
CA GLU A 227 12.35 -20.19 0.28
C GLU A 227 11.89 -21.17 -0.81
N LEU A 228 12.07 -20.73 -2.05
CA LEU A 228 11.61 -21.40 -3.26
C LEU A 228 12.83 -21.73 -4.13
N ASP A 229 13.14 -23.02 -4.22
CA ASP A 229 14.33 -23.58 -4.87
C ASP A 229 13.96 -24.48 -6.06
N GLY A 230 12.88 -24.17 -6.80
CA GLY A 230 12.36 -25.04 -7.86
C GLY A 230 11.43 -24.37 -8.88
N ASP A 231 11.25 -25.06 -10.01
CA ASP A 231 10.69 -24.54 -11.27
C ASP A 231 9.26 -25.07 -11.54
N GLN A 232 8.62 -24.62 -12.64
CA GLN A 232 7.46 -25.27 -13.27
C GLN A 232 6.23 -25.49 -12.35
N SER A 233 5.79 -24.47 -11.62
CA SER A 233 4.53 -24.54 -10.85
C SER A 233 3.85 -23.17 -10.70
N ARG A 234 2.57 -23.20 -10.30
CA ARG A 234 1.75 -22.00 -10.09
C ARG A 234 1.68 -21.68 -8.60
N PHE A 235 2.62 -20.86 -8.14
CA PHE A 235 2.82 -20.56 -6.73
C PHE A 235 1.99 -19.35 -6.27
N TYR A 236 1.18 -19.55 -5.23
CA TYR A 236 0.46 -18.48 -4.53
C TYR A 236 1.01 -18.39 -3.10
N ILE A 237 1.93 -17.46 -2.84
CA ILE A 237 2.73 -17.45 -1.60
C ILE A 237 2.34 -16.26 -0.72
N GLY A 238 1.86 -16.53 0.49
CA GLY A 238 1.63 -15.52 1.51
C GLY A 238 2.08 -16.02 2.87
N GLY A 239 2.72 -15.20 3.69
CA GLY A 239 3.18 -15.64 5.02
C GLY A 239 2.06 -16.29 5.84
N ILE A 240 0.85 -15.73 5.79
CA ILE A 240 -0.32 -16.26 6.52
C ILE A 240 -1.22 -17.11 5.62
N VAL A 241 -1.48 -16.70 4.38
CA VAL A 241 -2.40 -17.41 3.46
C VAL A 241 -1.84 -17.47 2.04
N GLY A 242 -1.68 -18.66 1.47
CA GLY A 242 -1.32 -18.79 0.06
C GLY A 242 -2.39 -18.24 -0.88
N TRP A 243 -3.63 -18.72 -0.74
CA TRP A 243 -4.78 -18.28 -1.54
C TRP A 243 -6.04 -18.10 -0.68
N LEU A 244 -6.57 -16.88 -0.67
CA LEU A 244 -7.83 -16.51 -0.05
C LEU A 244 -8.94 -16.47 -1.13
N SER A 245 -9.87 -17.42 -1.12
CA SER A 245 -10.94 -17.55 -2.14
C SER A 245 -12.33 -17.49 -1.50
N ARG A 246 -13.16 -16.52 -1.93
CA ARG A 246 -14.52 -16.26 -1.41
C ARG A 246 -14.59 -16.16 0.13
N ALA A 247 -13.55 -15.59 0.72
CA ALA A 247 -13.24 -15.64 2.15
C ALA A 247 -12.96 -14.26 2.76
N SER A 248 -12.66 -14.22 4.06
CA SER A 248 -12.25 -12.98 4.75
C SER A 248 -10.98 -13.15 5.58
N MET A 249 -10.10 -12.16 5.50
CA MET A 249 -8.91 -12.03 6.34
C MET A 249 -8.89 -10.66 7.03
N SER A 250 -8.80 -10.62 8.37
CA SER A 250 -8.93 -9.36 9.11
C SER A 250 -8.08 -9.20 10.38
N ASN A 251 -7.53 -8.00 10.60
CA ASN A 251 -6.71 -7.64 11.76
C ASN A 251 -5.52 -8.62 11.93
N CYS A 252 -4.65 -8.71 10.92
CA CYS A 252 -3.51 -9.64 10.89
C CYS A 252 -2.17 -8.93 10.69
N VAL A 253 -1.10 -9.55 11.16
CA VAL A 253 0.29 -9.05 11.08
C VAL A 253 1.18 -10.18 10.56
N ALA A 254 1.92 -9.94 9.49
CA ALA A 254 2.88 -10.88 8.92
C ALA A 254 4.28 -10.26 8.90
N ILE A 255 5.24 -10.85 9.61
CA ILE A 255 6.63 -10.38 9.67
C ILE A 255 7.57 -11.53 9.31
N GLY A 256 8.36 -11.38 8.26
CA GLY A 256 9.28 -12.44 7.81
C GLY A 256 9.94 -12.16 6.47
N GLU A 257 10.56 -13.20 5.92
CA GLU A 257 11.31 -13.13 4.66
C GLU A 257 10.81 -14.15 3.63
N PHE A 258 10.73 -13.71 2.36
CA PHE A 258 10.60 -14.58 1.20
C PHE A 258 11.84 -14.46 0.31
N ASN A 259 12.39 -15.61 -0.10
CA ASN A 259 13.56 -15.70 -0.97
C ASN A 259 13.33 -16.65 -2.15
N ASN A 260 13.45 -16.13 -3.38
CA ASN A 260 13.60 -16.86 -4.62
C ASN A 260 14.97 -16.46 -5.21
N PRO A 261 16.02 -17.29 -5.03
CA PRO A 261 17.42 -16.90 -5.24
C PRO A 261 17.90 -16.85 -6.69
N GLU A 262 16.97 -16.89 -7.66
CA GLU A 262 17.13 -17.11 -9.12
C GLU A 262 16.93 -18.57 -9.54
N ILE A 263 16.12 -18.75 -10.57
CA ILE A 263 15.97 -20.00 -11.33
C ILE A 263 16.94 -19.89 -12.50
N ASP A 264 18.09 -20.58 -12.39
CA ASP A 264 19.02 -20.77 -13.50
C ASP A 264 18.38 -21.71 -14.54
N TYR A 265 17.56 -21.16 -15.44
CA TYR A 265 17.19 -21.88 -16.66
C TYR A 265 18.42 -21.96 -17.59
N GLU A 266 19.35 -22.89 -17.28
CA GLU A 266 20.39 -23.34 -18.19
C GLU A 266 19.74 -24.07 -19.38
N GLY A 267 19.12 -23.31 -20.28
CA GLY A 267 18.51 -23.79 -21.51
C GLY A 267 19.47 -24.70 -22.26
N GLY A 268 19.09 -25.96 -22.40
CA GLY A 268 20.03 -27.02 -22.72
C GLY A 268 20.60 -26.86 -24.12
N ILE A 269 21.81 -27.41 -24.34
CA ILE A 269 22.44 -27.51 -25.67
C ILE A 269 21.53 -28.21 -26.72
N TRP A 270 20.48 -28.91 -26.27
CA TRP A 270 19.48 -29.55 -27.11
C TRP A 270 18.29 -28.64 -27.49
N ASP A 271 17.89 -27.69 -26.65
CA ASP A 271 16.74 -26.81 -26.90
C ASP A 271 17.04 -25.84 -28.05
N SER A 272 18.25 -25.26 -28.04
CA SER A 272 18.74 -24.41 -29.14
C SER A 272 18.95 -25.18 -30.46
N LEU A 273 18.75 -26.50 -30.48
CA LEU A 273 18.95 -27.37 -31.65
C LEU A 273 17.65 -27.82 -32.31
N LEU A 274 16.51 -27.69 -31.62
CA LEU A 274 15.19 -28.14 -32.11
C LEU A 274 14.22 -26.98 -32.38
N GLY A 275 14.48 -25.78 -31.85
CA GLY A 275 13.66 -24.58 -32.10
C GLY A 275 12.33 -24.57 -31.35
N SER A 276 12.08 -25.54 -30.48
CA SER A 276 11.02 -25.52 -29.47
C SER A 276 11.55 -24.80 -28.24
N TYR A 277 11.20 -23.52 -28.08
CA TYR A 277 11.24 -22.90 -26.76
C TYR A 277 10.19 -23.59 -25.89
N ALA A 278 10.65 -24.40 -24.93
CA ALA A 278 9.85 -24.76 -23.78
C ALA A 278 9.91 -23.57 -22.82
N GLU A 279 9.10 -22.54 -23.11
CA GLU A 279 8.96 -21.38 -22.22
C GLU A 279 8.66 -21.90 -20.80
N PRO A 280 9.46 -21.52 -19.78
CA PRO A 280 9.16 -21.93 -18.43
C PRO A 280 7.82 -21.31 -18.00
N THR A 281 7.01 -22.12 -17.32
CA THR A 281 5.57 -21.82 -17.13
C THR A 281 5.24 -21.24 -15.76
N THR A 282 6.28 -20.86 -15.01
CA THR A 282 6.23 -20.52 -13.60
C THR A 282 5.46 -19.22 -13.39
N SER A 283 4.31 -19.32 -12.72
CA SER A 283 3.55 -18.15 -12.26
C SER A 283 3.72 -18.01 -10.75
N LEU A 284 4.07 -16.83 -10.27
CA LEU A 284 4.34 -16.59 -8.85
C LEU A 284 3.62 -15.32 -8.38
N TYR A 285 2.67 -15.49 -7.47
CA TYR A 285 1.99 -14.38 -6.80
C TYR A 285 2.38 -14.38 -5.33
N CYS A 286 3.32 -13.50 -4.96
CA CYS A 286 3.90 -13.44 -3.63
C CYS A 286 3.44 -12.19 -2.89
N GLY A 287 2.80 -12.37 -1.74
CA GLY A 287 2.54 -11.31 -0.76
C GLY A 287 3.26 -11.58 0.55
N GLY A 288 3.57 -10.54 1.33
CA GLY A 288 4.04 -10.76 2.71
C GLY A 288 2.97 -11.42 3.59
N ALA A 289 1.69 -11.09 3.38
CA ALA A 289 0.58 -11.69 4.12
C ALA A 289 -0.24 -12.72 3.31
N VAL A 290 -0.57 -12.40 2.05
CA VAL A 290 -1.44 -13.23 1.19
C VAL A 290 -0.89 -13.38 -0.23
N GLY A 291 -0.83 -14.58 -0.80
CA GLY A 291 -0.41 -14.77 -2.19
C GLY A 291 -1.45 -14.25 -3.19
N TYR A 292 -2.64 -14.86 -3.18
CA TYR A 292 -3.71 -14.59 -4.14
C TYR A 292 -5.05 -14.31 -3.44
N VAL A 293 -5.68 -13.16 -3.72
CA VAL A 293 -6.97 -12.72 -3.15
C VAL A 293 -8.05 -12.75 -4.23
N GLN A 294 -8.99 -13.70 -4.12
CA GLN A 294 -10.02 -13.98 -5.11
C GLN A 294 -11.43 -13.89 -4.51
N GLY A 295 -12.29 -13.01 -5.02
CA GLY A 295 -13.63 -12.74 -4.49
C GLY A 295 -13.68 -12.52 -2.97
N SER A 296 -12.62 -11.94 -2.41
CA SER A 296 -12.33 -11.99 -0.97
C SER A 296 -12.05 -10.61 -0.37
N THR A 297 -12.20 -10.52 0.95
CA THR A 297 -11.98 -9.27 1.71
C THR A 297 -10.73 -9.35 2.58
N VAL A 298 -9.80 -8.41 2.41
CA VAL A 298 -8.59 -8.27 3.22
C VAL A 298 -8.67 -6.92 3.95
N THR A 299 -8.70 -6.94 5.28
CA THR A 299 -8.91 -5.71 6.08
C THR A 299 -7.98 -5.59 7.27
N LYS A 300 -7.39 -4.41 7.49
CA LYS A 300 -6.48 -4.17 8.63
C LYS A 300 -5.32 -5.19 8.68
N VAL A 301 -4.73 -5.50 7.53
CA VAL A 301 -3.57 -6.41 7.43
C VAL A 301 -2.29 -5.60 7.27
N SER A 302 -1.27 -5.98 8.05
CA SER A 302 0.05 -5.35 8.05
C SER A 302 1.12 -6.36 7.67
N ALA A 303 2.13 -5.92 6.94
CA ALA A 303 3.27 -6.75 6.53
C ALA A 303 4.61 -6.01 6.70
N GLU A 304 5.61 -6.70 7.25
CA GLU A 304 6.98 -6.18 7.42
C GLU A 304 8.02 -7.24 7.07
N GLY A 305 9.26 -6.83 6.80
CA GLY A 305 10.37 -7.72 6.46
C GLY A 305 10.80 -7.57 5.00
N LYS A 306 11.04 -8.69 4.30
CA LYS A 306 11.73 -8.68 3.00
C LYS A 306 11.16 -9.68 2.01
N ILE A 307 10.99 -9.25 0.76
CA ILE A 307 10.72 -10.12 -0.40
C ILE A 307 11.87 -9.96 -1.38
N THR A 308 12.43 -11.06 -1.88
CA THR A 308 13.47 -11.04 -2.90
C THR A 308 13.24 -12.15 -3.91
N SER A 309 13.14 -11.79 -5.18
CA SER A 309 13.13 -12.71 -6.31
C SER A 309 13.99 -12.18 -7.44
N GLN A 310 14.93 -13.00 -7.93
CA GLN A 310 15.68 -12.70 -9.15
C GLN A 310 14.95 -13.20 -10.43
N SER A 311 13.82 -13.90 -10.29
CA SER A 311 13.09 -14.51 -11.40
C SER A 311 12.78 -13.53 -12.54
N ASN A 312 13.08 -13.97 -13.76
CA ASN A 312 12.93 -13.24 -15.02
C ASN A 312 11.72 -13.70 -15.86
N GLU A 313 10.77 -14.37 -15.21
CA GLU A 313 9.54 -14.96 -15.75
C GLU A 313 8.46 -13.93 -16.09
N GLU A 314 7.58 -14.18 -17.08
CA GLU A 314 6.57 -13.17 -17.48
C GLU A 314 5.36 -13.03 -16.54
N ASN A 315 5.18 -13.89 -15.53
CA ASN A 315 4.01 -13.88 -14.64
C ASN A 315 4.37 -13.90 -13.13
N VAL A 316 5.31 -13.05 -12.70
CA VAL A 316 5.80 -13.04 -11.32
C VAL A 316 5.62 -11.68 -10.63
N TYR A 317 4.68 -11.65 -9.69
CA TYR A 317 4.12 -10.45 -9.05
C TYR A 317 4.36 -10.46 -7.54
N PHE A 318 4.92 -9.36 -7.02
CA PHE A 318 5.36 -9.23 -5.63
C PHE A 318 4.68 -8.04 -4.97
N GLY A 319 3.95 -8.30 -3.88
CA GLY A 319 3.28 -7.28 -3.08
C GLY A 319 3.71 -7.31 -1.63
N GLY A 320 3.76 -6.15 -0.98
CA GLY A 320 4.03 -6.10 0.46
C GLY A 320 2.99 -6.86 1.29
N VAL A 321 1.70 -6.67 1.00
CA VAL A 321 0.60 -7.42 1.63
C VAL A 321 0.07 -8.53 0.73
N ALA A 322 -0.17 -8.25 -0.55
CA ALA A 322 -0.85 -9.18 -1.47
C ALA A 322 -0.14 -9.34 -2.84
N GLY A 323 0.15 -10.57 -3.28
CA GLY A 323 0.70 -10.81 -4.62
C GLY A 323 -0.28 -10.44 -5.74
N TYR A 324 -1.54 -10.90 -5.60
CA TYR A 324 -2.66 -10.59 -6.49
C TYR A 324 -3.93 -10.22 -5.70
N VAL A 325 -4.69 -9.24 -6.19
CA VAL A 325 -6.05 -8.91 -5.73
C VAL A 325 -6.97 -8.74 -6.93
N GLY A 326 -7.99 -9.59 -7.08
CA GLY A 326 -8.95 -9.48 -8.19
C GLY A 326 -10.03 -10.57 -8.18
N SER A 327 -10.98 -10.53 -9.11
CA SER A 327 -12.15 -11.41 -9.10
C SER A 327 -12.21 -12.49 -10.20
N TYR A 328 -11.19 -12.58 -11.07
CA TYR A 328 -11.13 -13.62 -12.11
C TYR A 328 -10.93 -15.04 -11.55
N ASP A 329 -11.50 -16.01 -12.27
CA ASP A 329 -11.13 -17.42 -12.22
C ASP A 329 -10.01 -17.73 -13.24
N GLU A 330 -9.54 -18.97 -13.22
CA GLU A 330 -8.33 -19.41 -13.94
C GLU A 330 -8.58 -19.65 -15.44
N GLU A 331 -9.83 -19.49 -15.89
CA GLU A 331 -10.27 -19.73 -17.28
C GLU A 331 -10.39 -18.41 -18.08
N GLY A 332 -10.26 -17.25 -17.41
CA GLY A 332 -10.24 -15.93 -18.05
C GLY A 332 -11.60 -15.42 -18.54
N GLU A 333 -12.68 -16.15 -18.27
CA GLU A 333 -14.05 -15.74 -18.57
C GLU A 333 -14.47 -14.58 -17.65
N ASN A 334 -14.99 -13.49 -18.23
CA ASN A 334 -15.36 -12.29 -17.47
C ASN A 334 -16.77 -12.44 -16.86
N VAL A 335 -16.96 -13.51 -16.06
CA VAL A 335 -18.28 -13.93 -15.58
C VAL A 335 -18.83 -12.91 -14.57
N SER A 336 -19.87 -12.20 -14.98
CA SER A 336 -20.46 -11.03 -14.31
C SER A 336 -21.26 -11.35 -13.02
N ILE A 337 -20.85 -12.39 -12.28
CA ILE A 337 -21.48 -12.91 -11.05
C ILE A 337 -20.49 -13.04 -9.89
N HIS A 338 -19.23 -12.66 -10.08
CA HIS A 338 -18.19 -12.79 -9.05
C HIS A 338 -18.25 -11.69 -8.00
N GLU A 339 -18.10 -12.08 -6.73
CA GLU A 339 -17.93 -11.15 -5.61
C GLU A 339 -16.67 -10.29 -5.82
N PRO A 340 -16.68 -8.99 -5.47
CA PRO A 340 -15.55 -8.11 -5.68
C PRO A 340 -14.43 -8.35 -4.65
N SER A 341 -13.22 -8.66 -5.13
CA SER A 341 -12.03 -8.63 -4.27
C SER A 341 -11.73 -7.22 -3.79
N SER A 342 -11.41 -7.08 -2.50
CA SER A 342 -11.07 -5.78 -1.92
C SER A 342 -10.03 -5.88 -0.79
N LEU A 343 -9.20 -4.84 -0.70
CA LEU A 343 -8.13 -4.70 0.26
C LEU A 343 -8.20 -3.29 0.89
N SER A 344 -8.40 -3.19 2.20
CA SER A 344 -8.51 -1.88 2.84
C SER A 344 -7.98 -1.78 4.27
N ASN A 345 -7.58 -0.56 4.67
CA ASN A 345 -6.95 -0.27 5.96
C ASN A 345 -5.64 -1.06 6.18
N CYS A 346 -5.00 -1.50 5.10
CA CYS A 346 -3.81 -2.35 5.12
C CYS A 346 -2.52 -1.53 4.97
N ASN A 347 -1.40 -2.07 5.43
CA ASN A 347 -0.11 -1.39 5.34
C ASN A 347 1.07 -2.34 5.11
N SER A 348 2.15 -1.79 4.55
CA SER A 348 3.39 -2.52 4.28
C SER A 348 4.62 -1.68 4.60
N ALA A 349 5.57 -2.27 5.31
CA ALA A 349 6.97 -1.83 5.40
C ALA A 349 7.93 -2.86 4.79
N VAL A 350 7.42 -3.78 3.95
CA VAL A 350 8.23 -4.82 3.30
C VAL A 350 9.15 -4.19 2.26
N THR A 351 10.45 -4.50 2.33
CA THR A 351 11.40 -4.15 1.26
C THR A 351 11.34 -5.22 0.17
N ILE A 352 11.11 -4.83 -1.08
CA ILE A 352 10.84 -5.77 -2.18
C ILE A 352 11.89 -5.61 -3.28
N TYR A 353 12.50 -6.72 -3.68
CA TYR A 353 13.20 -6.84 -4.96
C TYR A 353 12.50 -7.89 -5.83
N GLY A 354 12.06 -7.53 -7.04
CA GLY A 354 11.39 -8.45 -7.97
C GLY A 354 11.00 -7.82 -9.30
N ARG A 355 10.57 -8.63 -10.28
CA ARG A 355 10.26 -8.18 -11.64
C ARG A 355 9.06 -7.22 -11.72
N TYR A 356 7.92 -7.61 -11.14
CA TYR A 356 6.75 -6.75 -10.99
C TYR A 356 6.48 -6.54 -9.50
N ALA A 357 7.09 -5.51 -8.93
CA ALA A 357 7.14 -5.27 -7.50
C ALA A 357 6.27 -4.06 -7.12
N GLY A 358 5.39 -4.24 -6.12
CA GLY A 358 4.49 -3.21 -5.63
C GLY A 358 4.51 -3.14 -4.11
N GLY A 359 4.76 -1.96 -3.54
CA GLY A 359 4.99 -1.80 -2.10
C GLY A 359 3.88 -2.36 -1.20
N LEU A 360 2.64 -2.42 -1.69
CA LEU A 360 1.49 -3.08 -1.04
C LEU A 360 0.94 -4.27 -1.86
N ILE A 361 0.81 -4.13 -3.18
CA ILE A 361 0.20 -5.16 -4.06
C ILE A 361 1.02 -5.35 -5.34
N GLY A 362 1.27 -6.59 -5.75
CA GLY A 362 1.88 -6.90 -7.05
C GLY A 362 0.94 -6.54 -8.21
N TYR A 363 -0.13 -7.33 -8.37
CA TYR A 363 -1.17 -7.13 -9.38
C TYR A 363 -2.51 -6.80 -8.71
N ASN A 364 -3.14 -5.68 -9.09
CA ASN A 364 -4.47 -5.31 -8.63
C ASN A 364 -5.47 -5.22 -9.79
N ASN A 365 -6.62 -5.86 -9.58
CA ASN A 365 -7.83 -5.82 -10.39
C ASN A 365 -9.06 -5.88 -9.45
N GLY A 366 -8.98 -5.14 -8.33
CA GLY A 366 -10.03 -5.02 -7.32
C GLY A 366 -9.98 -3.67 -6.58
N ALA A 367 -10.78 -3.53 -5.54
CA ALA A 367 -10.93 -2.26 -4.82
C ALA A 367 -9.91 -2.12 -3.69
N VAL A 368 -9.03 -1.11 -3.78
CA VAL A 368 -7.96 -0.82 -2.81
C VAL A 368 -8.23 0.53 -2.15
N SER A 369 -8.38 0.56 -0.82
CA SER A 369 -8.70 1.82 -0.13
C SER A 369 -8.07 2.01 1.24
N SER A 370 -7.83 3.27 1.63
CA SER A 370 -7.31 3.64 2.96
C SER A 370 -6.04 2.88 3.37
N SER A 371 -5.17 2.55 2.40
CA SER A 371 -4.04 1.61 2.57
C SER A 371 -2.73 2.19 2.07
N PHE A 372 -1.58 1.73 2.58
CA PHE A 372 -0.30 2.39 2.31
C PHE A 372 0.94 1.51 2.31
N ALA A 373 2.03 2.02 1.72
CA ALA A 373 3.33 1.36 1.72
C ALA A 373 4.49 2.33 2.01
N ILE A 374 5.45 1.86 2.80
CA ILE A 374 6.64 2.63 3.23
C ILE A 374 7.97 1.92 3.01
N GLY A 375 7.95 0.64 2.60
CA GLY A 375 9.15 -0.10 2.23
C GLY A 375 9.59 0.22 0.80
N ASP A 376 10.90 0.14 0.54
CA ASP A 376 11.48 0.40 -0.78
C ASP A 376 11.20 -0.75 -1.76
N VAL A 377 11.02 -0.39 -3.03
CA VAL A 377 10.60 -1.28 -4.12
C VAL A 377 11.59 -1.19 -5.27
N SER A 378 12.25 -2.30 -5.58
CA SER A 378 13.24 -2.39 -6.65
C SER A 378 12.97 -3.57 -7.59
N GLY A 379 13.43 -3.45 -8.83
CA GLY A 379 13.40 -4.50 -9.85
C GLY A 379 14.49 -4.32 -10.89
N SER A 380 14.51 -5.20 -11.88
CA SER A 380 15.50 -5.11 -12.97
C SER A 380 15.31 -3.82 -13.79
N LEU A 381 16.41 -3.33 -14.37
CA LEU A 381 16.39 -2.22 -15.34
C LEU A 381 16.23 -2.71 -16.79
N SER A 382 16.15 -4.03 -17.00
CA SER A 382 15.92 -4.70 -18.30
C SER A 382 14.43 -4.93 -18.58
N TYR A 383 14.08 -5.27 -19.83
CA TYR A 383 12.70 -5.58 -20.22
C TYR A 383 12.30 -7.01 -19.86
N PRO A 384 11.04 -7.26 -19.42
CA PRO A 384 10.11 -6.34 -18.77
C PRO A 384 10.34 -6.30 -17.24
N ALA A 385 10.19 -5.12 -16.64
CA ALA A 385 10.26 -4.93 -15.19
C ALA A 385 9.50 -3.65 -14.78
N ILE A 386 8.78 -3.72 -13.66
CA ILE A 386 7.85 -2.69 -13.20
C ILE A 386 7.94 -2.54 -11.67
N ALA A 387 8.15 -1.33 -11.18
CA ALA A 387 8.07 -0.98 -9.76
C ALA A 387 6.93 0.02 -9.51
N GLY A 388 6.18 -0.18 -8.43
CA GLY A 388 5.19 0.76 -7.94
C GLY A 388 5.29 0.96 -6.44
N GLY A 389 5.38 2.20 -5.96
CA GLY A 389 5.47 2.48 -4.52
C GLY A 389 4.29 1.94 -3.71
N LEU A 390 3.11 1.75 -4.33
CA LEU A 390 1.96 1.03 -3.77
C LEU A 390 1.62 -0.23 -4.59
N ILE A 391 1.47 -0.11 -5.91
CA ILE A 391 0.98 -1.20 -6.78
C ILE A 391 1.85 -1.31 -8.04
N ALA A 392 2.36 -2.50 -8.37
CA ALA A 392 3.17 -2.67 -9.58
C ALA A 392 2.30 -2.51 -10.84
N TYR A 393 1.18 -3.23 -10.88
CA TYR A 393 0.26 -3.30 -12.02
C TYR A 393 -1.18 -3.12 -11.54
N ASN A 394 -1.86 -2.06 -11.96
CA ASN A 394 -3.28 -1.82 -11.69
C ASN A 394 -4.07 -1.97 -13.00
N TYR A 395 -4.96 -2.96 -13.06
CA TYR A 395 -5.73 -3.35 -14.25
C TYR A 395 -7.15 -2.77 -14.23
N ASN A 396 -7.96 -3.10 -15.23
CA ASN A 396 -9.26 -2.48 -15.51
C ASN A 396 -10.18 -2.37 -14.27
N ALA A 397 -10.50 -3.47 -13.57
CA ALA A 397 -11.34 -3.40 -12.36
C ALA A 397 -10.61 -2.85 -11.10
N GLY A 398 -9.33 -2.49 -11.24
CA GLY A 398 -8.48 -1.92 -10.21
C GLY A 398 -8.82 -0.47 -9.89
N SER A 399 -9.38 -0.23 -8.70
CA SER A 399 -9.70 1.11 -8.20
C SER A 399 -8.90 1.41 -6.92
N ILE A 400 -8.34 2.62 -6.84
CA ILE A 400 -7.47 3.06 -5.74
C ILE A 400 -8.04 4.35 -5.13
N ASN A 401 -8.35 4.32 -3.83
CA ASN A 401 -8.94 5.46 -3.12
C ASN A 401 -8.32 5.72 -1.74
N ALA A 402 -7.87 6.96 -1.50
CA ALA A 402 -7.29 7.37 -0.20
C ALA A 402 -6.09 6.51 0.23
N CYS A 403 -5.23 6.13 -0.72
CA CYS A 403 -4.03 5.33 -0.48
C CYS A 403 -2.75 6.16 -0.63
N TYR A 404 -1.63 5.69 -0.06
CA TYR A 404 -0.36 6.41 -0.23
C TYR A 404 0.92 5.57 -0.20
N ALA A 405 1.99 6.10 -0.79
CA ALA A 405 3.30 5.48 -0.86
C ALA A 405 4.42 6.44 -0.44
N THR A 406 5.46 5.91 0.23
CA THR A 406 6.59 6.72 0.74
C THR A 406 7.98 6.11 0.55
N GLY A 407 8.08 4.81 0.22
CA GLY A 407 9.35 4.16 -0.14
C GLY A 407 9.80 4.48 -1.58
N HIS A 408 11.10 4.33 -1.83
CA HIS A 408 11.73 4.51 -3.14
C HIS A 408 11.20 3.49 -4.17
N ALA A 409 11.11 3.88 -5.45
CA ALA A 409 10.65 3.00 -6.53
C ALA A 409 11.64 2.97 -7.71
N GLU A 410 12.17 1.79 -8.03
CA GLU A 410 13.23 1.61 -9.05
C GLU A 410 13.00 0.37 -9.93
N ALA A 411 12.85 0.56 -11.24
CA ALA A 411 12.79 -0.51 -12.24
C ALA A 411 12.96 0.06 -13.65
N ARG A 412 12.71 -0.73 -14.70
CA ARG A 412 12.58 -0.21 -16.07
C ARG A 412 11.38 0.74 -16.24
N THR A 413 10.25 0.41 -15.62
CA THR A 413 9.07 1.28 -15.49
C THR A 413 8.79 1.49 -14.01
N ALA A 414 8.90 2.72 -13.50
CA ALA A 414 8.71 3.00 -12.08
C ALA A 414 7.68 4.12 -11.83
N GLY A 415 6.79 3.87 -10.86
CA GLY A 415 5.77 4.84 -10.43
C GLY A 415 5.76 5.02 -8.93
N GLY A 416 5.79 6.26 -8.44
CA GLY A 416 5.81 6.55 -7.00
C GLY A 416 4.55 6.07 -6.25
N LEU A 417 3.42 5.88 -6.95
CA LEU A 417 2.26 5.13 -6.45
C LEU A 417 2.02 3.85 -7.27
N VAL A 418 1.92 3.96 -8.60
CA VAL A 418 1.52 2.86 -9.49
C VAL A 418 2.50 2.72 -10.65
N GLY A 419 3.10 1.53 -10.83
CA GLY A 419 4.07 1.29 -11.91
C GLY A 419 3.43 1.39 -13.29
N VAL A 420 2.47 0.51 -13.56
CA VAL A 420 1.59 0.53 -14.76
C VAL A 420 0.13 0.57 -14.32
N ASN A 421 -0.65 1.45 -14.95
CA ASN A 421 -2.10 1.55 -14.76
C ASN A 421 -2.83 1.39 -16.09
N ILE A 422 -3.82 0.50 -16.14
CA ILE A 422 -4.54 0.10 -17.36
C ILE A 422 -6.04 0.43 -17.22
N PHE A 423 -6.64 0.88 -18.32
CA PHE A 423 -8.08 1.04 -18.48
C PHE A 423 -8.60 0.22 -19.67
N ASP A 424 -9.88 -0.13 -19.63
CA ASP A 424 -10.61 -0.79 -20.71
C ASP A 424 -10.99 0.23 -21.79
N PHE A 425 -10.49 0.08 -23.01
CA PHE A 425 -10.84 1.00 -24.09
C PHE A 425 -12.26 0.77 -24.64
N GLU A 426 -12.77 -0.47 -24.62
CA GLU A 426 -14.09 -0.80 -25.18
C GLU A 426 -15.24 -0.35 -24.27
N THR A 427 -15.06 -0.44 -22.95
CA THR A 427 -16.07 0.01 -21.95
C THR A 427 -15.84 1.43 -21.43
N ALA A 428 -14.63 1.99 -21.61
CA ALA A 428 -14.18 3.24 -20.99
C ALA A 428 -14.22 3.20 -19.44
N GLU A 429 -14.14 2.01 -18.84
CA GLU A 429 -14.06 1.82 -17.40
C GLU A 429 -12.63 1.47 -16.95
N GLY A 430 -12.30 1.88 -15.72
CA GLY A 430 -11.21 1.25 -14.97
C GLY A 430 -10.01 2.11 -14.60
N GLY A 431 -9.06 1.47 -13.92
CA GLY A 431 -7.76 2.06 -13.58
C GLY A 431 -7.83 3.33 -12.72
N THR A 432 -8.87 3.52 -11.92
CA THR A 432 -9.16 4.81 -11.26
C THR A 432 -8.25 5.07 -10.06
N ILE A 433 -7.71 6.29 -9.96
CA ILE A 433 -6.82 6.70 -8.85
C ILE A 433 -7.32 8.01 -8.22
N SER A 434 -7.79 7.95 -6.98
CA SER A 434 -8.49 9.07 -6.34
C SER A 434 -8.01 9.35 -4.90
N ASN A 435 -7.79 10.62 -4.57
CA ASN A 435 -7.39 11.06 -3.23
C ASN A 435 -6.09 10.39 -2.72
N CYS A 436 -5.14 10.05 -3.59
CA CYS A 436 -3.92 9.34 -3.22
C CYS A 436 -2.70 10.28 -3.16
N TYR A 437 -1.62 9.85 -2.49
CA TYR A 437 -0.32 10.53 -2.65
C TYR A 437 0.91 9.62 -2.67
N ALA A 438 1.98 10.10 -3.29
CA ALA A 438 3.28 9.45 -3.31
C ALA A 438 4.38 10.44 -2.89
N SER A 439 5.39 9.96 -2.16
CA SER A 439 6.46 10.79 -1.61
C SER A 439 7.88 10.21 -1.69
N GLY A 440 8.02 8.92 -2.02
CA GLY A 440 9.33 8.34 -2.31
C GLY A 440 9.90 8.88 -3.62
N ASP A 441 11.23 8.96 -3.69
CA ASP A 441 11.93 9.22 -4.95
C ASP A 441 11.70 8.05 -5.94
N VAL A 442 11.84 8.33 -7.25
CA VAL A 442 11.55 7.38 -8.33
C VAL A 442 12.68 7.41 -9.36
N PHE A 443 13.24 6.25 -9.68
CA PHE A 443 14.20 6.07 -10.78
C PHE A 443 13.64 5.10 -11.81
N ALA A 444 13.77 5.40 -13.11
CA ALA A 444 13.54 4.40 -14.15
C ALA A 444 14.50 4.46 -15.34
N SER A 445 14.71 3.32 -16.01
CA SER A 445 15.48 3.25 -17.27
C SER A 445 14.65 3.49 -18.54
N GLU A 446 13.32 3.54 -18.47
CA GLU A 446 12.45 3.99 -19.59
C GLU A 446 11.34 4.96 -19.14
N TYR A 447 10.44 4.56 -18.24
CA TYR A 447 9.29 5.39 -17.82
C TYR A 447 9.29 5.61 -16.31
N ALA A 448 9.47 6.86 -15.88
CA ALA A 448 9.42 7.26 -14.47
C ALA A 448 8.33 8.34 -14.23
N GLY A 449 7.56 8.22 -13.15
CA GLY A 449 6.60 9.24 -12.74
C GLY A 449 6.26 9.18 -11.26
N GLY A 450 6.18 10.33 -10.59
CA GLY A 450 5.99 10.43 -9.15
C GLY A 450 4.65 9.92 -8.65
N LEU A 451 3.61 9.85 -9.48
CA LEU A 451 2.40 9.08 -9.17
C LEU A 451 2.31 7.82 -10.02
N VAL A 452 2.37 7.93 -11.36
CA VAL A 452 2.21 6.77 -12.26
C VAL A 452 3.37 6.68 -13.24
N GLY A 453 4.01 5.52 -13.35
CA GLY A 453 5.08 5.29 -14.32
C GLY A 453 4.53 5.30 -15.75
N ARG A 454 3.50 4.50 -16.01
CA ARG A 454 2.88 4.36 -17.34
C ARG A 454 1.36 4.17 -17.25
N ALA A 455 0.61 4.94 -18.03
CA ALA A 455 -0.85 4.88 -18.18
C ALA A 455 -1.22 4.41 -19.61
N VAL A 456 -1.96 3.29 -19.75
CA VAL A 456 -2.25 2.64 -21.06
C VAL A 456 -3.68 2.11 -21.17
N SER A 457 -4.15 1.90 -22.40
CA SER A 457 -5.26 0.99 -22.70
C SER A 457 -4.83 -0.47 -22.62
N ASP A 458 -5.79 -1.37 -22.46
CA ASP A 458 -5.61 -2.83 -22.56
C ASP A 458 -5.45 -3.33 -24.01
N LEU A 459 -6.12 -2.69 -24.98
CA LEU A 459 -5.96 -3.03 -26.40
C LEU A 459 -4.51 -2.82 -26.88
N PRO A 460 -3.87 -3.82 -27.52
CA PRO A 460 -2.49 -3.73 -27.96
C PRO A 460 -2.34 -2.82 -29.20
N TYR A 461 -1.27 -2.01 -29.22
CA TYR A 461 -0.95 -1.05 -30.28
C TYR A 461 -0.47 -1.75 -31.57
N LEU A 462 -1.39 -2.40 -32.29
CA LEU A 462 -1.12 -3.15 -33.53
C LEU A 462 -1.37 -2.30 -34.79
N GLY A 463 -0.68 -1.16 -34.89
CA GLY A 463 -0.36 -0.49 -36.17
C GLY A 463 -1.53 -0.18 -37.12
N ARG A 464 -2.74 0.09 -36.62
CA ARG A 464 -3.89 0.45 -37.46
C ARG A 464 -3.90 1.94 -37.81
N PRO A 465 -4.07 2.32 -39.08
CA PRO A 465 -4.20 3.71 -39.52
C PRO A 465 -5.64 4.23 -39.38
N ASP A 466 -6.37 3.85 -38.32
CA ASP A 466 -7.78 4.20 -38.09
C ASP A 466 -7.95 5.45 -37.18
N PHE A 467 -6.93 6.31 -37.09
CA PHE A 467 -7.03 7.67 -36.54
C PHE A 467 -7.03 8.70 -37.70
N ASP A 468 -8.12 8.72 -38.47
CA ASP A 468 -8.39 9.73 -39.50
C ASP A 468 -8.84 11.04 -38.86
N ASP A 469 -7.87 11.83 -38.38
CA ASP A 469 -7.91 13.24 -37.95
C ASP A 469 -9.03 13.66 -36.94
N THR A 470 -9.71 12.67 -36.36
CA THR A 470 -10.90 12.83 -35.53
C THR A 470 -10.58 12.63 -34.06
N VAL A 471 -9.90 13.62 -33.49
CA VAL A 471 -10.00 13.90 -32.05
C VAL A 471 -11.49 13.94 -31.69
N TYR A 472 -11.93 13.10 -30.76
CA TYR A 472 -13.36 12.89 -30.49
C TYR A 472 -14.02 14.20 -30.00
N ASP A 473 -14.79 14.84 -30.88
CA ASP A 473 -15.50 16.08 -30.54
C ASP A 473 -16.64 15.77 -29.57
N HIS A 474 -16.44 16.16 -28.31
CA HIS A 474 -17.38 16.15 -27.20
C HIS A 474 -18.76 16.77 -27.52
N ASN A 475 -18.86 17.56 -28.59
CA ASN A 475 -20.08 18.23 -29.04
C ASN A 475 -20.81 17.51 -30.19
N SER A 476 -20.31 16.36 -30.68
CA SER A 476 -20.88 15.64 -31.83
C SER A 476 -21.81 14.47 -31.41
N GLU A 477 -22.96 14.33 -32.09
CA GLU A 477 -24.13 13.57 -31.60
C GLU A 477 -24.05 12.03 -31.77
N HIS A 478 -22.90 11.39 -31.53
CA HIS A 478 -22.78 9.93 -31.53
C HIS A 478 -23.08 9.34 -30.14
N THR A 479 -24.34 8.95 -29.95
CA THR A 479 -24.94 8.66 -28.64
C THR A 479 -24.55 7.31 -28.01
N THR A 480 -23.36 7.24 -27.41
CA THR A 480 -23.18 6.59 -26.10
C THR A 480 -22.83 7.69 -25.10
N SER A 481 -23.51 7.72 -23.96
CA SER A 481 -23.48 8.88 -23.06
C SER A 481 -22.21 8.91 -22.19
N ALA A 482 -21.32 9.84 -22.51
CA ALA A 482 -20.11 10.17 -21.75
C ALA A 482 -19.13 9.00 -21.55
N THR A 483 -18.30 8.75 -22.57
CA THR A 483 -17.05 7.98 -22.41
C THR A 483 -16.18 8.62 -21.35
N THR A 484 -15.92 7.88 -20.27
CA THR A 484 -15.12 8.33 -19.14
C THR A 484 -13.64 8.17 -19.44
N PHE A 485 -12.97 9.26 -19.83
CA PHE A 485 -11.50 9.32 -19.81
C PHE A 485 -10.98 8.88 -18.43
N PHE A 486 -9.92 8.06 -18.42
CA PHE A 486 -9.20 7.59 -17.23
C PHE A 486 -9.02 8.74 -16.23
N MET A 487 -9.66 8.65 -15.07
CA MET A 487 -9.60 9.71 -14.05
C MET A 487 -8.53 9.45 -12.99
N ILE A 488 -7.50 10.30 -12.97
CA ILE A 488 -6.71 10.56 -11.76
C ILE A 488 -7.26 11.84 -11.12
N GLU A 489 -7.76 11.77 -9.89
CA GLU A 489 -8.34 12.94 -9.22
C GLU A 489 -7.89 13.20 -7.78
N ASN A 490 -7.64 14.48 -7.48
CA ASN A 490 -7.31 14.97 -6.13
C ASN A 490 -6.05 14.29 -5.55
N CYS A 491 -5.06 14.00 -6.40
CA CYS A 491 -3.85 13.23 -6.07
C CYS A 491 -2.58 14.11 -6.04
N LEU A 492 -1.58 13.70 -5.26
CA LEU A 492 -0.36 14.50 -5.00
C LEU A 492 0.91 13.65 -5.13
N ALA A 493 1.97 14.18 -5.73
CA ALA A 493 3.29 13.55 -5.78
C ALA A 493 4.36 14.50 -5.23
N TYR A 494 5.33 13.98 -4.46
CA TYR A 494 6.31 14.80 -3.75
C TYR A 494 7.78 14.42 -3.94
N GLY A 495 8.07 13.18 -4.34
CA GLY A 495 9.44 12.68 -4.53
C GLY A 495 10.09 13.18 -5.82
N SER A 496 11.40 13.07 -5.92
CA SER A 496 12.16 13.34 -7.14
C SER A 496 11.94 12.25 -8.18
N VAL A 497 12.00 12.61 -9.46
CA VAL A 497 11.96 11.67 -10.58
C VAL A 497 13.25 11.79 -11.40
N GLU A 498 13.95 10.68 -11.59
CA GLU A 498 15.05 10.52 -12.54
C GLU A 498 14.64 9.48 -13.60
N ALA A 499 14.83 9.79 -14.88
CA ALA A 499 14.52 8.87 -15.99
C ALA A 499 15.72 8.73 -16.92
N ASN A 500 16.54 7.72 -16.68
CA ASN A 500 17.74 7.43 -17.46
C ASN A 500 17.39 6.66 -18.75
N ALA A 501 16.60 7.31 -19.60
CA ALA A 501 16.13 6.79 -20.89
C ALA A 501 17.31 6.59 -21.86
N SER A 502 17.85 5.37 -21.86
CA SER A 502 18.89 4.93 -22.80
C SER A 502 18.27 4.46 -24.13
N THR A 503 19.10 4.16 -25.14
CA THR A 503 18.61 3.76 -26.46
C THR A 503 17.99 2.36 -26.45
N THR A 504 16.65 2.28 -26.43
CA THR A 504 15.91 1.02 -26.51
C THR A 504 16.18 0.30 -27.83
N VAL A 505 16.60 -0.96 -27.76
CA VAL A 505 16.64 -1.89 -28.90
C VAL A 505 15.42 -2.80 -28.82
N PHE A 506 14.62 -2.83 -29.88
CA PHE A 506 13.46 -3.72 -30.01
C PHE A 506 13.60 -4.61 -31.25
N LYS A 507 12.82 -5.70 -31.30
CA LYS A 507 12.76 -6.60 -32.45
C LYS A 507 11.39 -6.58 -33.09
N ASP A 508 11.33 -6.68 -34.41
CA ASP A 508 10.07 -6.95 -35.11
C ASP A 508 9.71 -8.45 -35.08
N TYR A 509 8.58 -8.79 -35.70
CA TYR A 509 8.09 -10.16 -35.85
C TYR A 509 8.96 -11.04 -36.80
N GLU A 510 9.97 -10.46 -37.47
CA GLU A 510 10.96 -11.16 -38.30
C GLU A 510 12.30 -11.34 -37.57
N GLY A 511 12.45 -10.75 -36.36
CA GLY A 511 13.64 -10.79 -35.52
C GLY A 511 14.67 -9.69 -35.80
N ASN A 512 14.37 -8.72 -36.66
CA ASN A 512 15.27 -7.61 -36.99
C ASN A 512 15.41 -6.64 -35.81
N GLU A 513 16.63 -6.26 -35.44
CA GLU A 513 16.90 -5.31 -34.35
C GLU A 513 16.82 -3.85 -34.81
N TYR A 514 15.96 -3.07 -34.15
CA TYR A 514 15.80 -1.63 -34.33
C TYR A 514 16.26 -0.90 -33.07
N THR A 515 17.23 0.02 -33.20
CA THR A 515 17.60 0.93 -32.12
C THR A 515 16.82 2.23 -32.27
N ALA A 516 16.01 2.59 -31.28
CA ALA A 516 15.33 3.88 -31.24
C ALA A 516 15.85 4.74 -30.08
N ASN A 517 16.02 6.04 -30.37
CA ASN A 517 16.11 7.07 -29.35
C ASN A 517 14.70 7.32 -28.80
N VAL A 518 14.29 6.52 -27.82
CA VAL A 518 12.99 6.61 -27.13
C VAL A 518 13.11 7.60 -25.98
N PHE A 519 12.36 8.70 -26.04
CA PHE A 519 12.37 9.77 -25.02
C PHE A 519 10.93 10.16 -24.66
N TYR A 520 10.40 9.55 -23.59
CA TYR A 520 9.07 9.84 -23.03
C TYR A 520 9.19 10.20 -21.55
N ALA A 521 9.94 11.26 -21.26
CA ALA A 521 10.19 11.71 -19.90
C ALA A 521 9.09 12.66 -19.39
N VAL A 522 8.36 12.18 -18.38
CA VAL A 522 7.73 12.98 -17.31
C VAL A 522 6.74 14.06 -17.79
N PHE A 523 5.53 13.62 -18.15
CA PHE A 523 4.36 14.50 -18.25
C PHE A 523 3.95 15.09 -16.88
N ALA A 524 3.29 16.25 -16.92
CA ALA A 524 2.71 16.92 -15.76
C ALA A 524 3.72 17.09 -14.60
N GLY A 525 4.89 17.70 -14.88
CA GLY A 525 5.83 18.21 -13.86
C GLY A 525 6.06 17.26 -12.67
N ASN A 526 6.75 16.15 -12.93
CA ASN A 526 6.97 14.96 -12.07
C ASN A 526 5.88 13.87 -12.15
N PHE A 527 4.61 14.22 -12.35
CA PHE A 527 3.47 13.36 -11.97
C PHE A 527 3.31 12.02 -12.73
N ILE A 528 3.49 11.98 -14.06
CA ILE A 528 3.25 10.78 -14.90
C ILE A 528 4.40 10.57 -15.90
N GLY A 529 4.90 9.34 -16.07
CA GLY A 529 5.95 9.06 -17.08
C GLY A 529 5.43 9.09 -18.52
N GLN A 530 4.63 8.09 -18.90
CA GLN A 530 3.94 7.99 -20.20
C GLN A 530 2.42 7.88 -20.00
N ALA A 531 1.63 8.43 -20.92
CA ALA A 531 0.17 8.32 -20.88
C ALA A 531 -0.48 8.28 -22.28
N TYR A 532 -1.46 7.39 -22.43
CA TYR A 532 -2.44 7.39 -23.51
C TYR A 532 -3.82 7.76 -22.93
N GLU A 533 -4.49 8.74 -23.52
CA GLU A 533 -5.88 9.21 -23.28
C GLU A 533 -6.32 9.39 -21.81
N LEU A 534 -5.41 9.97 -21.00
CA LEU A 534 -5.55 10.15 -19.55
C LEU A 534 -6.19 11.50 -19.17
N TYR A 535 -7.17 11.54 -18.26
CA TYR A 535 -7.70 12.76 -17.65
C TYR A 535 -7.20 12.96 -16.21
N ILE A 536 -6.38 14.01 -16.00
CA ILE A 536 -5.84 14.38 -14.70
C ILE A 536 -6.59 15.60 -14.16
N ARG A 537 -7.34 15.43 -13.08
CA ARG A 537 -8.09 16.50 -12.42
C ARG A 537 -7.53 16.81 -11.04
N ASN A 538 -7.40 18.09 -10.68
CA ASN A 538 -7.11 18.53 -9.31
C ASN A 538 -5.80 17.93 -8.72
N CYS A 539 -4.72 17.86 -9.49
CA CYS A 539 -3.49 17.17 -9.06
C CYS A 539 -2.29 18.11 -8.95
N ILE A 540 -1.31 17.76 -8.10
CA ILE A 540 -0.06 18.53 -7.94
C ILE A 540 1.17 17.63 -7.90
N GLY A 541 2.16 17.95 -8.73
CA GLY A 541 3.51 17.38 -8.68
C GLY A 541 4.52 18.34 -8.01
N PHE A 542 5.20 17.84 -7.00
CA PHE A 542 6.38 18.43 -6.38
C PHE A 542 7.58 17.49 -6.52
N GLY A 543 8.79 17.99 -6.27
CA GLY A 543 10.04 17.23 -6.37
C GLY A 543 11.00 17.81 -7.42
N ASN A 544 12.14 17.16 -7.59
CA ASN A 544 13.04 17.42 -8.70
C ASN A 544 12.64 16.55 -9.91
N VAL A 545 13.02 16.95 -11.12
CA VAL A 545 12.87 16.14 -12.33
C VAL A 545 14.18 16.21 -13.11
N ASP A 546 15.01 15.16 -13.04
CA ASP A 546 16.28 15.07 -13.77
C ASP A 546 16.13 14.17 -15.01
N ALA A 547 15.15 14.53 -15.83
CA ALA A 547 14.96 14.09 -17.22
C ALA A 547 13.83 14.94 -17.85
N ILE A 548 14.17 15.85 -18.76
CA ILE A 548 13.18 16.64 -19.50
C ILE A 548 13.26 16.23 -20.98
N SER A 549 12.11 15.88 -21.57
CA SER A 549 12.09 15.33 -22.93
C SER A 549 12.55 16.33 -24.00
N HIS A 550 13.45 15.88 -24.87
CA HIS A 550 14.05 16.66 -25.95
C HIS A 550 14.07 15.87 -27.28
N ARG A 551 12.96 15.22 -27.67
CA ARG A 551 12.80 14.81 -29.08
C ARG A 551 12.45 16.03 -29.92
N SER A 552 13.35 16.44 -30.82
CA SER A 552 13.04 17.42 -31.84
C SER A 552 12.12 16.81 -32.91
N ALA A 553 11.09 17.55 -33.33
CA ALA A 553 10.22 17.13 -34.44
C ALA A 553 10.97 17.01 -35.80
N SER A 554 12.21 17.51 -35.90
CA SER A 554 13.06 17.38 -37.09
C SER A 554 13.57 15.96 -37.34
N ASP A 555 13.59 15.10 -36.32
CA ASP A 555 14.37 13.86 -36.35
C ASP A 555 13.53 12.65 -36.85
N ALA A 556 12.31 12.92 -37.31
CA ALA A 556 11.46 12.00 -38.08
C ALA A 556 12.03 11.80 -39.51
N ALA A 557 13.14 11.07 -39.59
CA ALA A 557 13.82 10.78 -40.84
C ALA A 557 13.03 9.78 -41.70
N VAL A 558 12.31 10.32 -42.69
CA VAL A 558 11.67 9.60 -43.82
C VAL A 558 10.36 8.87 -43.50
N GLY A 559 9.25 9.60 -43.66
CA GLY A 559 8.05 9.05 -44.32
C GLY A 559 7.01 8.37 -43.43
N ASP A 560 7.20 8.31 -42.12
CA ASP A 560 6.24 7.71 -41.18
C ASP A 560 5.94 8.70 -40.04
N GLU A 561 4.74 9.30 -40.07
CA GLU A 561 4.28 10.36 -39.16
C GLU A 561 3.83 9.75 -37.81
N THR A 562 4.79 9.15 -37.10
CA THR A 562 4.59 8.27 -35.93
C THR A 562 4.24 9.01 -34.63
N TYR A 563 3.07 9.66 -34.62
CA TYR A 563 2.18 9.90 -33.46
C TYR A 563 2.86 10.11 -32.08
N THR A 564 3.81 11.03 -31.97
CA THR A 564 4.60 11.26 -30.73
C THR A 564 3.85 12.05 -29.64
N HIS A 565 2.55 11.81 -29.45
CA HIS A 565 1.71 12.56 -28.51
C HIS A 565 1.36 11.73 -27.26
N ASN A 566 1.89 12.13 -26.09
CA ASN A 566 1.31 11.77 -24.80
C ASN A 566 -0.03 12.54 -24.66
N VAL A 567 -1.13 11.96 -25.15
CA VAL A 567 -2.46 12.59 -25.09
C VAL A 567 -3.01 12.47 -23.68
N ALA A 568 -2.91 13.55 -22.89
CA ALA A 568 -3.44 13.58 -21.54
C ALA A 568 -4.10 14.94 -21.23
N TYR A 569 -5.38 14.93 -20.93
CA TYR A 569 -6.22 16.09 -20.64
C TYR A 569 -6.06 16.51 -19.17
N GLY A 570 -5.66 17.76 -18.93
CA GLY A 570 -5.52 18.30 -17.57
C GLY A 570 -6.66 19.25 -17.18
N ASP A 571 -7.08 19.19 -15.93
CA ASP A 571 -7.94 20.20 -15.30
C ASP A 571 -7.40 20.54 -13.90
N ASN A 572 -7.06 21.81 -13.68
CA ASN A 572 -6.46 22.30 -12.42
C ASN A 572 -5.21 21.51 -11.96
N PHE A 573 -4.23 21.32 -12.85
CA PHE A 573 -2.92 20.75 -12.52
C PHE A 573 -1.86 21.81 -12.13
N VAL A 574 -0.88 21.46 -11.27
CA VAL A 574 0.27 22.32 -10.87
C VAL A 574 1.54 21.46 -10.74
N GLY A 575 2.71 21.92 -11.22
CA GLY A 575 3.92 21.08 -11.28
C GLY A 575 5.24 21.83 -11.03
N HIS A 576 6.21 21.17 -10.38
CA HIS A 576 7.54 21.74 -10.15
C HIS A 576 8.51 21.48 -11.31
N SER A 577 9.53 22.34 -11.42
CA SER A 577 10.79 22.03 -12.12
C SER A 577 11.87 22.95 -11.56
N THR A 578 13.04 22.38 -11.26
CA THR A 578 14.22 23.07 -10.73
C THR A 578 14.90 24.01 -11.73
N ALA A 579 14.42 24.08 -12.97
CA ALA A 579 14.91 24.98 -14.01
C ALA A 579 14.47 26.45 -13.79
N LEU A 580 15.07 27.11 -12.79
CA LEU A 580 15.83 28.37 -12.93
C LEU A 580 16.22 28.99 -11.58
N THR A 581 17.46 29.50 -11.48
CA THR A 581 17.95 30.24 -10.32
C THR A 581 17.45 31.69 -10.32
N SER A 582 16.30 31.94 -9.69
CA SER A 582 15.85 33.31 -9.35
C SER A 582 15.05 33.34 -8.04
N SER A 583 15.15 34.44 -7.29
CA SER A 583 14.64 34.55 -5.91
C SER A 583 13.13 34.82 -5.85
N ALA A 584 12.32 33.85 -6.25
CA ALA A 584 10.87 33.99 -6.36
C ALA A 584 10.16 32.75 -5.78
N ASP A 585 9.25 32.96 -4.82
CA ASP A 585 8.52 31.92 -4.08
C ASP A 585 7.37 31.28 -4.90
N TYR A 586 7.64 30.78 -6.12
CA TYR A 586 6.63 30.34 -7.08
C TYR A 586 6.86 28.93 -7.64
N MET A 587 5.73 28.25 -7.89
CA MET A 587 5.59 26.99 -8.62
C MET A 587 5.01 27.27 -10.01
N ARG A 588 5.18 26.37 -10.99
CA ARG A 588 4.65 26.55 -12.35
C ARG A 588 3.44 25.66 -12.62
N VAL A 589 2.71 25.98 -13.68
CA VAL A 589 1.71 25.08 -14.29
C VAL A 589 2.29 24.54 -15.59
N TYR A 590 2.51 23.23 -15.67
CA TYR A 590 3.06 22.54 -16.84
C TYR A 590 1.97 21.75 -17.57
N VAL A 591 1.92 21.90 -18.89
CA VAL A 591 0.94 21.26 -19.76
C VAL A 591 1.62 20.82 -21.06
N ALA A 592 1.20 19.70 -21.65
CA ALA A 592 1.70 19.23 -22.94
C ALA A 592 1.15 20.07 -24.11
N PRO A 593 1.86 20.12 -25.26
CA PRO A 593 1.37 20.83 -26.43
C PRO A 593 0.03 20.26 -26.92
N GLY A 594 -0.87 21.14 -27.38
CA GLY A 594 -2.19 20.79 -27.93
C GLY A 594 -3.27 20.42 -26.89
N VAL A 595 -2.90 20.15 -25.65
CA VAL A 595 -3.86 19.87 -24.56
C VAL A 595 -4.52 21.16 -24.08
N THR A 596 -5.83 21.28 -24.23
CA THR A 596 -6.61 22.35 -23.60
C THR A 596 -6.74 22.07 -22.09
N VAL A 597 -5.94 22.76 -21.27
CA VAL A 597 -6.17 22.79 -19.81
C VAL A 597 -7.18 23.87 -19.47
N THR A 598 -8.11 23.52 -18.58
CA THR A 598 -8.99 24.49 -17.93
C THR A 598 -8.49 24.80 -16.52
N ARG A 599 -8.63 26.05 -16.10
CA ARG A 599 -8.42 26.50 -14.71
C ARG A 599 -9.52 27.48 -14.34
N ASN A 600 -10.29 27.19 -13.29
CA ASN A 600 -11.45 28.00 -12.88
C ASN A 600 -12.43 28.34 -14.05
N GLY A 601 -12.67 27.39 -14.97
CA GLY A 601 -13.52 27.61 -16.14
C GLY A 601 -12.92 28.46 -17.28
N THR A 602 -11.63 28.82 -17.19
CA THR A 602 -10.90 29.47 -18.30
C THR A 602 -10.01 28.44 -18.99
N ALA A 603 -10.15 28.30 -20.31
CA ALA A 603 -9.34 27.41 -21.14
C ALA A 603 -8.06 28.11 -21.65
N TYR A 604 -6.96 27.36 -21.80
CA TYR A 604 -5.65 27.88 -22.22
C TYR A 604 -5.13 27.17 -23.48
N ASP A 605 -4.59 27.96 -24.41
CA ASP A 605 -3.98 27.50 -25.67
C ASP A 605 -2.54 27.01 -25.46
N THR A 606 -2.27 25.78 -25.87
CA THR A 606 -0.98 25.08 -25.70
C THR A 606 -0.35 24.68 -27.03
N SER A 607 -0.83 25.22 -28.16
CA SER A 607 -0.41 24.85 -29.53
C SER A 607 1.08 25.07 -29.89
N ALA A 608 1.92 25.55 -28.97
CA ALA A 608 3.29 25.99 -29.22
C ALA A 608 4.40 25.21 -28.49
N GLY A 609 4.07 24.28 -27.58
CA GLY A 609 5.06 23.49 -26.84
C GLY A 609 4.61 23.09 -25.43
N TYR A 610 5.55 22.64 -24.60
CA TYR A 610 5.35 22.54 -23.14
C TYR A 610 5.27 23.95 -22.54
N ASN A 611 4.10 24.57 -22.63
CA ASN A 611 3.88 25.93 -22.18
C ASN A 611 3.76 25.97 -20.64
N SER A 612 4.57 26.81 -19.99
CA SER A 612 4.34 27.21 -18.60
C SER A 612 3.15 28.16 -18.57
N VAL A 613 1.98 27.68 -18.13
CA VAL A 613 0.72 28.42 -18.30
C VAL A 613 0.57 29.59 -17.33
N ASP A 614 1.12 29.46 -16.11
CA ASP A 614 1.16 30.49 -15.08
C ASP A 614 2.21 30.16 -14.00
N GLU A 615 2.59 31.15 -13.19
CA GLU A 615 3.34 30.97 -11.94
C GLU A 615 2.43 31.19 -10.71
N ILE A 616 2.42 30.24 -9.77
CA ILE A 616 1.59 30.20 -8.57
C ILE A 616 2.49 30.32 -7.33
N SER A 617 2.33 31.38 -6.54
CA SER A 617 3.15 31.56 -5.33
C SER A 617 2.81 30.53 -4.24
N TYR A 618 3.80 30.09 -3.45
CA TYR A 618 3.59 29.18 -2.31
C TYR A 618 2.50 29.64 -1.33
N ASN A 619 2.21 30.95 -1.23
CA ASN A 619 1.10 31.47 -0.41
C ASN A 619 -0.29 30.90 -0.78
N TYR A 620 -0.51 30.47 -2.04
CA TYR A 620 -1.72 29.75 -2.43
C TYR A 620 -1.68 28.28 -2.01
N LEU A 621 -0.51 27.63 -2.13
CA LEU A 621 -0.31 26.22 -1.75
C LEU A 621 -0.17 26.02 -0.24
N ASN A 622 0.04 27.09 0.53
CA ASN A 622 -0.01 27.10 1.99
C ASN A 622 -1.42 27.45 2.52
N ASN A 623 -2.41 27.63 1.65
CA ASN A 623 -3.78 27.97 2.02
C ASN A 623 -4.74 26.79 1.77
N ALA A 624 -5.31 26.25 2.85
CA ALA A 624 -6.30 25.18 2.80
C ALA A 624 -7.52 25.49 1.89
N SER A 625 -7.92 26.77 1.75
CA SER A 625 -9.05 27.13 0.89
C SER A 625 -8.75 26.97 -0.60
N PHE A 626 -7.48 26.98 -1.01
CA PHE A 626 -7.10 26.72 -2.40
C PHE A 626 -7.38 25.26 -2.76
N TYR A 627 -6.94 24.32 -1.91
CA TYR A 627 -7.19 22.89 -2.06
C TYR A 627 -8.70 22.59 -2.08
N THR A 628 -9.48 23.12 -1.15
CA THR A 628 -10.92 22.78 -1.06
C THR A 628 -11.78 23.49 -2.11
N THR A 629 -11.49 24.75 -2.47
CA THR A 629 -12.39 25.55 -3.35
C THR A 629 -11.90 25.72 -4.77
N SER A 630 -10.59 25.62 -5.02
CA SER A 630 -10.00 25.73 -6.37
C SER A 630 -9.55 24.38 -6.93
N LEU A 631 -9.22 23.41 -6.07
CA LEU A 631 -8.84 22.05 -6.46
C LEU A 631 -9.82 20.97 -5.91
N GLY A 632 -10.96 21.33 -5.33
CA GLY A 632 -12.00 20.37 -4.92
C GLY A 632 -11.62 19.27 -3.90
N PHE A 633 -10.46 19.34 -3.24
CA PHE A 633 -10.04 18.35 -2.23
C PHE A 633 -11.03 18.32 -1.06
N SER A 634 -11.68 17.19 -0.80
CA SER A 634 -12.55 17.09 0.38
C SER A 634 -11.72 17.02 1.67
N THR A 635 -12.13 17.82 2.66
CA THR A 635 -11.66 17.72 4.04
C THR A 635 -12.03 16.40 4.72
N ASP A 636 -12.85 15.54 4.12
CA ASP A 636 -13.18 14.23 4.69
C ASP A 636 -12.00 13.26 4.57
N TYR A 637 -11.30 13.27 3.42
CA TYR A 637 -10.07 12.51 3.20
C TYR A 637 -8.82 13.27 3.66
N TRP A 638 -8.77 14.59 3.48
CA TRP A 638 -7.53 15.36 3.60
C TRP A 638 -7.40 16.17 4.89
N ASN A 639 -6.21 16.13 5.48
CA ASN A 639 -5.76 17.03 6.52
C ASN A 639 -5.00 18.20 5.88
N LEU A 640 -5.64 19.38 5.89
CA LEU A 640 -5.15 20.61 5.26
C LEU A 640 -4.68 21.67 6.29
N ASN A 641 -4.32 21.23 7.49
CA ASN A 641 -3.90 22.12 8.58
C ASN A 641 -2.38 22.37 8.54
N ASN A 642 -1.95 23.60 8.87
CA ASN A 642 -0.55 23.99 8.98
C ASN A 642 0.30 23.78 7.70
N LEU A 643 -0.32 23.82 6.52
CA LEU A 643 0.36 23.67 5.23
C LEU A 643 1.52 24.67 5.09
N ASN A 644 2.71 24.14 4.82
CA ASN A 644 3.90 24.91 4.50
C ASN A 644 4.74 24.13 3.49
N VAL A 645 4.25 24.09 2.27
CA VAL A 645 4.81 23.38 1.11
C VAL A 645 6.26 23.79 0.84
N GLN A 646 6.58 25.07 1.03
CA GLN A 646 7.95 25.60 0.92
C GLN A 646 8.93 25.00 1.96
N ALA A 647 8.42 24.51 3.10
CA ALA A 647 9.17 23.83 4.14
C ALA A 647 8.93 22.31 4.17
N GLY A 648 8.36 21.72 3.12
CA GLY A 648 8.08 20.29 3.02
C GLY A 648 6.86 19.81 3.83
N VAL A 649 6.01 20.72 4.32
CA VAL A 649 4.78 20.38 5.07
C VAL A 649 3.59 20.38 4.10
N TYR A 650 3.36 19.22 3.49
CA TYR A 650 2.33 18.99 2.47
C TYR A 650 0.99 18.50 3.06
N PRO A 651 -0.11 18.49 2.27
CA PRO A 651 -1.34 17.79 2.64
C PRO A 651 -1.10 16.30 2.93
N THR A 652 -1.69 15.80 4.01
CA THR A 652 -1.69 14.38 4.36
C THR A 652 -3.10 13.82 4.36
N LEU A 653 -3.23 12.51 4.17
CA LEU A 653 -4.51 11.84 4.41
C LEU A 653 -4.85 11.79 5.90
N LYS A 654 -6.15 11.75 6.20
CA LYS A 654 -6.69 11.44 7.52
C LYS A 654 -6.70 9.93 7.70
N LEU A 655 -5.79 9.43 8.53
CA LEU A 655 -5.85 8.06 9.02
C LEU A 655 -7.13 7.90 9.88
N SER A 656 -7.95 6.90 9.56
CA SER A 656 -9.27 6.64 10.14
C SER A 656 -9.25 5.62 11.28
#